data_AF-A0A356CK51-F1
#
_entry.id   AF-A0A356CK51-F1
#
_cell.length_a   1.000
_cell.length_b   1.000
_cell.length_c   1.000
_cell.angle_alpha   90.00
_cell.angle_beta   90.00
_cell.angle_gamma   90.00
#
_symmetry.space_group_name_H-M   'P 1'
#
loop_
_entity.id
_entity.type
_entity.pdbx_description
1 polymer ?
#
loop_
_entity_poly.entity_id
_entity_poly.type
_entity_poly.pdbx_seq_one_letter_code
_entity_poly.pdbx_strand_id
1 'polypeptide(L)'
;MTQWAISVIQDDDDGGSQTNEGDTFILDNGIVADIWGGREALSFFDEKSEYLDCTDESSNTETCDSVDWAITTDPARGPVLEVTYLNNAAHAGLVVGPSPSVDLSDYANGTLSFDIKIVTAGAANLSGGFFLKTESGSAISGELPIAGISASGEWETIHFPVSSLIASQSLNLEAITAPMVFFPAYRTGAGLVYQIDNVRFTGIADGAVPPNGGAGAGSGNTTSYQLTQFGAGNVSDTINLASYKCAVDNGNWIYNAGLVKPAIAGCNPATGVPTGTPTSLKPQLTGDALNQPVPTHKWWGSIPILGEMTIGDANDAAYITPDPIRARVSNKGVRLMGIPGGYKVIGNYPRYDGPEPFLEVFDGIAIANSLHNNLDAYLANHSEGSVTVQWKAGTTPVMEATFVHGSPYVYFNVFAGSAVLRTHAANGGQKGTFYRQNNHLGVWTDIAGVRNNFLISGEGSTSFSSIESNEITVNNSANAFTLSYLPTLDGIPSDSMSEFFAATARNIVARVDVDYSVDRSTNRVTVSHTYRDDQGAVVDTIAGLHPMHWKHSPQLTSDYQIRSSRGIIKFAATRSFSYVIHYVGVLPTLPAISQTYDPDILQALVAEFMDQGAASWINSTDTYWSGKAYGRVAELAAIADSIGMDTEATQLLNWLKAQLADWFTAETEGRLDTHKYFVYDAQWSTLLGLDEAFGSHQRLADHHFHYGYFVRAAAEICRHDASWCSKDQYGPMVELLIRDYAGDKGDSLFPHLRHFDPANGFSWADGKADALQGNNNESTSEAANAYGAIILYGLITGNDALVDKGIYLHASTSTAYWQYWNDIDGYNNSSEDSANFPPGYSKITTSILWASGADFSTWFSPAYAHILGIQGLPSNGLIFHVSLYPDYMRDYISLGLSESTNGKPSGLPVDQWRDLWWNLWAMSDANAAIADYATLGSNYAAEAGESKAHTYHWINTFAALGQI
;
A
#
# COMPACT_ATOMS: atom_id res chain seq x y z
N MET A 1 47.19 20.67 -22.31
CA MET A 1 47.49 19.51 -23.17
C MET A 1 48.72 18.84 -22.61
N THR A 2 48.51 17.99 -21.61
CA THR A 2 49.51 17.12 -21.01
C THR A 2 49.21 15.74 -21.56
N GLN A 3 50.13 15.21 -22.35
CA GLN A 3 50.00 13.90 -22.99
C GLN A 3 50.34 12.87 -21.91
N TRP A 4 49.35 12.15 -21.36
CA TRP A 4 49.59 11.02 -20.48
C TRP A 4 50.19 9.90 -21.33
N ALA A 5 51.50 9.66 -21.17
CA ALA A 5 52.19 8.52 -21.79
C ALA A 5 51.97 7.28 -20.91
N ILE A 6 51.93 6.09 -21.51
CA ILE A 6 51.98 4.83 -20.76
C ILE A 6 53.24 4.87 -19.89
N SER A 7 53.08 4.72 -18.58
CA SER A 7 54.20 4.65 -17.64
C SER A 7 54.31 3.26 -17.06
N VAL A 8 55.53 2.73 -17.07
CA VAL A 8 55.92 1.49 -16.43
C VAL A 8 56.85 1.86 -15.29
N ILE A 9 56.47 1.51 -14.06
CA ILE A 9 57.21 1.84 -12.85
C ILE A 9 57.64 0.52 -12.21
N GLN A 10 58.94 0.35 -11.96
CA GLN A 10 59.44 -0.77 -11.18
C GLN A 10 59.17 -0.48 -9.71
N ASP A 11 58.55 -1.44 -9.01
CA ASP A 11 58.29 -1.29 -7.58
C ASP A 11 59.57 -1.53 -6.77
N ASP A 12 59.89 -0.61 -5.86
CA ASP A 12 60.88 -0.87 -4.80
C ASP A 12 60.20 -1.74 -3.72
N ASP A 13 60.92 -2.74 -3.21
CA ASP A 13 60.52 -3.87 -2.34
C ASP A 13 59.80 -3.53 -1.00
N ASP A 14 59.25 -2.33 -0.81
CA ASP A 14 58.65 -1.87 0.44
C ASP A 14 57.49 -0.87 0.20
N GLY A 15 56.31 -1.38 -0.19
CA GLY A 15 55.06 -0.61 -0.17
C GLY A 15 53.97 -1.13 -1.11
N GLY A 16 52.99 -1.85 -0.57
CA GLY A 16 51.78 -2.21 -1.30
C GLY A 16 51.11 -0.98 -1.93
N SER A 17 50.71 -1.11 -3.21
CA SER A 17 49.94 -0.12 -3.95
C SER A 17 48.78 0.39 -3.08
N GLN A 18 48.78 1.68 -2.71
CA GLN A 18 47.66 2.29 -1.98
C GLN A 18 46.39 2.13 -2.81
N THR A 19 45.42 1.37 -2.29
CA THR A 19 44.08 1.29 -2.82
C THR A 19 43.37 2.61 -2.53
N ASN A 20 42.90 3.28 -3.57
CA ASN A 20 42.15 4.53 -3.42
C ASN A 20 40.65 4.21 -3.42
N GLU A 21 39.88 4.93 -2.61
CA GLU A 21 38.42 4.77 -2.45
C GLU A 21 37.62 4.98 -3.77
N GLY A 22 38.29 5.47 -4.83
CA GLY A 22 37.72 5.70 -6.16
C GLY A 22 38.11 4.67 -7.24
N ASP A 23 38.72 3.54 -6.88
CA ASP A 23 39.14 2.51 -7.85
C ASP A 23 38.01 1.52 -8.18
N THR A 24 37.88 1.12 -9.44
CA THR A 24 37.02 0.00 -9.88
C THR A 24 37.89 -1.18 -10.28
N PHE A 25 37.88 -2.25 -9.48
CA PHE A 25 38.67 -3.44 -9.73
C PHE A 25 38.10 -4.29 -10.87
N ILE A 26 39.00 -4.85 -11.67
CA ILE A 26 38.77 -5.90 -12.66
C ILE A 26 39.23 -7.23 -12.09
N LEU A 27 40.44 -7.27 -11.53
CA LEU A 27 41.04 -8.43 -10.90
C LEU A 27 41.81 -7.99 -9.65
N ASP A 28 41.52 -8.64 -8.52
CA ASP A 28 42.16 -8.41 -7.23
C ASP A 28 42.40 -9.74 -6.52
N ASN A 29 43.59 -9.91 -5.93
CA ASN A 29 44.05 -11.18 -5.37
C ASN A 29 43.93 -12.36 -6.35
N GLY A 30 44.17 -12.12 -7.64
CA GLY A 30 44.01 -13.12 -8.70
C GLY A 30 42.56 -13.44 -9.09
N ILE A 31 41.55 -12.82 -8.47
CA ILE A 31 40.12 -13.12 -8.69
C ILE A 31 39.45 -11.96 -9.44
N VAL A 32 38.63 -12.29 -10.44
CA VAL A 32 37.82 -11.30 -11.16
C VAL A 32 36.75 -10.73 -10.23
N ALA A 33 36.61 -9.40 -10.21
CA ALA A 33 35.63 -8.73 -9.37
C ALA A 33 34.18 -9.03 -9.80
N ASP A 34 33.26 -9.11 -8.84
CA ASP A 34 31.86 -9.52 -9.08
C ASP A 34 31.12 -8.64 -10.09
N ILE A 35 31.51 -7.36 -10.18
CA ILE A 35 30.96 -6.42 -11.16
C ILE A 35 31.17 -6.86 -12.61
N TRP A 36 32.19 -7.68 -12.86
CA TRP A 36 32.50 -8.21 -14.18
C TRP A 36 32.03 -9.66 -14.36
N GLY A 37 31.20 -10.20 -13.46
CA GLY A 37 30.73 -11.59 -13.52
C GLY A 37 31.50 -12.56 -12.62
N GLY A 38 32.43 -12.05 -11.81
CA GLY A 38 33.20 -12.87 -10.87
C GLY A 38 34.02 -13.96 -11.58
N ARG A 39 34.24 -15.08 -10.91
CA ARG A 39 35.08 -16.19 -11.42
C ARG A 39 34.64 -16.74 -12.79
N GLU A 40 33.36 -16.62 -13.14
CA GLU A 40 32.80 -17.16 -14.38
C GLU A 40 33.16 -16.30 -15.61
N ALA A 41 33.74 -15.13 -15.40
CA ALA A 41 34.13 -14.21 -16.46
C ALA A 41 35.64 -14.21 -16.75
N LEU A 42 36.41 -15.11 -16.14
CA LEU A 42 37.84 -15.28 -16.45
C LEU A 42 37.99 -16.35 -17.53
N SER A 43 38.34 -15.95 -18.74
CA SER A 43 38.50 -16.87 -19.88
C SER A 43 39.76 -16.59 -20.69
N PHE A 44 40.02 -17.43 -21.69
CA PHE A 44 41.17 -17.29 -22.58
C PHE A 44 40.78 -17.58 -24.03
N PHE A 45 41.29 -16.78 -24.98
CA PHE A 45 41.24 -17.14 -26.40
C PHE A 45 42.49 -17.94 -26.78
N ASP A 46 42.36 -18.87 -27.72
CA ASP A 46 43.50 -19.65 -28.27
C ASP A 46 43.37 -19.87 -29.78
N GLU A 47 44.42 -19.52 -30.54
CA GLU A 47 44.52 -19.76 -31.99
C GLU A 47 44.40 -21.25 -32.36
N LYS A 48 44.87 -22.16 -31.50
CA LYS A 48 44.69 -23.61 -31.72
C LYS A 48 43.22 -24.04 -31.60
N SER A 49 42.41 -23.22 -30.94
CA SER A 49 40.96 -23.35 -30.78
C SER A 49 40.19 -22.35 -31.66
N GLU A 50 40.77 -21.95 -32.80
CA GLU A 50 40.17 -21.01 -33.75
C GLU A 50 39.85 -19.61 -33.17
N TYR A 51 40.61 -19.16 -32.15
CA TYR A 51 40.40 -17.92 -31.40
C TYR A 51 39.09 -17.88 -30.59
N LEU A 52 38.44 -19.02 -30.41
CA LEU A 52 37.31 -19.14 -29.50
C LEU A 52 37.80 -19.22 -28.06
N ASP A 53 36.86 -18.99 -27.15
CA ASP A 53 37.02 -19.29 -25.74
C ASP A 53 37.38 -20.77 -25.55
N CYS A 54 38.52 -21.04 -24.90
CA CYS A 54 39.02 -22.39 -24.65
C CYS A 54 38.80 -22.86 -23.20
N THR A 55 38.05 -22.08 -22.41
CA THR A 55 37.71 -22.33 -21.00
C THR A 55 36.23 -22.66 -20.84
N ASP A 56 35.90 -23.45 -19.81
CA ASP A 56 34.51 -23.64 -19.36
C ASP A 56 34.49 -23.52 -17.83
N GLU A 57 34.13 -22.32 -17.38
CA GLU A 57 34.14 -21.90 -15.98
C GLU A 57 33.04 -22.60 -15.18
N SER A 58 31.97 -23.04 -15.87
CA SER A 58 30.83 -23.72 -15.26
C SER A 58 31.11 -25.19 -14.96
N SER A 59 31.93 -25.84 -15.80
CA SER A 59 32.37 -27.23 -15.61
C SER A 59 33.77 -27.34 -14.97
N ASN A 60 34.45 -26.20 -14.77
CA ASN A 60 35.82 -26.09 -14.26
C ASN A 60 36.78 -26.97 -15.08
N THR A 61 36.64 -26.92 -16.41
CA THR A 61 37.51 -27.62 -17.36
C THR A 61 38.25 -26.63 -18.25
N GLU A 62 39.52 -26.91 -18.48
CA GLU A 62 40.39 -26.13 -19.37
C GLU A 62 40.79 -27.01 -20.56
N THR A 63 40.60 -26.48 -21.77
CA THR A 63 41.01 -27.14 -23.01
C THR A 63 41.99 -26.28 -23.83
N CYS A 64 42.61 -25.28 -23.21
CA CYS A 64 43.55 -24.39 -23.88
C CYS A 64 44.85 -25.15 -24.21
N ASP A 65 45.21 -25.22 -25.48
CA ASP A 65 46.38 -25.96 -25.97
C ASP A 65 47.65 -25.08 -25.98
N SER A 66 47.51 -23.78 -25.72
CA SER A 66 48.59 -22.79 -25.76
C SER A 66 48.89 -22.15 -24.41
N VAL A 67 47.95 -22.13 -23.47
CA VAL A 67 48.05 -21.43 -22.19
C VAL A 67 47.49 -22.32 -21.07
N ASP A 68 48.00 -22.12 -19.86
CA ASP A 68 47.57 -22.67 -18.57
C ASP A 68 47.56 -21.51 -17.55
N TRP A 69 46.69 -21.53 -16.55
CA TRP A 69 46.66 -20.51 -15.49
C TRP A 69 46.31 -21.07 -14.12
N ALA A 70 46.84 -20.44 -13.08
CA ALA A 70 46.55 -20.79 -11.71
C ALA A 70 46.60 -19.58 -10.78
N ILE A 71 45.83 -19.62 -9.70
CA ILE A 71 46.03 -18.69 -8.59
C ILE A 71 47.18 -19.21 -7.74
N THR A 72 48.29 -18.48 -7.73
CA THR A 72 49.48 -18.81 -6.96
C THR A 72 49.70 -17.78 -5.85
N THR A 73 50.54 -18.09 -4.86
CA THR A 73 50.87 -17.14 -3.79
C THR A 73 52.26 -16.57 -4.04
N ASP A 74 52.34 -15.29 -4.39
CA ASP A 74 53.60 -14.54 -4.44
C ASP A 74 53.95 -14.00 -3.03
N PRO A 75 55.23 -14.06 -2.62
CA PRO A 75 55.64 -13.60 -1.29
C PRO A 75 55.38 -12.12 -1.01
N ALA A 76 55.34 -11.27 -2.04
CA ALA A 76 55.16 -9.82 -1.88
C ALA A 76 53.69 -9.39 -2.06
N ARG A 77 52.94 -10.05 -2.96
CA ARG A 77 51.57 -9.65 -3.33
C ARG A 77 50.45 -10.56 -2.82
N GLY A 78 50.78 -11.71 -2.22
CA GLY A 78 49.75 -12.66 -1.77
C GLY A 78 49.20 -13.48 -2.94
N PRO A 79 47.90 -13.82 -2.96
CA PRO A 79 47.30 -14.53 -4.09
C PRO A 79 47.35 -13.70 -5.37
N VAL A 80 47.85 -14.26 -6.47
CA VAL A 80 47.96 -13.60 -7.79
C VAL A 80 47.58 -14.56 -8.91
N LEU A 81 47.17 -14.04 -10.07
CA LEU A 81 46.91 -14.87 -11.25
C LEU A 81 48.24 -15.11 -12.00
N GLU A 82 48.70 -16.35 -12.04
CA GLU A 82 49.83 -16.78 -12.86
C GLU A 82 49.34 -17.37 -14.19
N VAL A 83 49.87 -16.86 -15.30
CA VAL A 83 49.56 -17.32 -16.65
C VAL A 83 50.82 -17.91 -17.28
N THR A 84 50.73 -19.17 -17.71
CA THR A 84 51.82 -19.98 -18.29
C THR A 84 51.51 -20.33 -19.74
N TYR A 85 52.33 -19.83 -20.67
CA TYR A 85 52.26 -20.22 -22.07
C TYR A 85 53.13 -21.44 -22.32
N LEU A 86 52.54 -22.49 -22.90
CA LEU A 86 53.24 -23.75 -23.18
C LEU A 86 54.38 -23.58 -24.20
N ASN A 87 55.35 -24.50 -24.21
CA ASN A 87 56.51 -24.43 -25.11
C ASN A 87 56.14 -24.45 -26.61
N ASN A 88 54.97 -24.96 -26.95
CA ASN A 88 54.40 -25.01 -28.29
C ASN A 88 53.20 -24.04 -28.44
N ALA A 89 53.07 -23.04 -27.57
CA ALA A 89 51.95 -22.09 -27.59
C ALA A 89 51.81 -21.40 -28.95
N ALA A 90 50.57 -21.35 -29.45
CA ALA A 90 50.18 -20.47 -30.55
C ALA A 90 49.84 -19.08 -29.99
N HIS A 91 49.06 -18.26 -30.72
CA HIS A 91 48.57 -17.00 -30.17
C HIS A 91 47.39 -17.23 -29.22
N ALA A 92 47.52 -16.80 -27.96
CA ALA A 92 46.49 -16.91 -26.93
C ALA A 92 46.52 -15.67 -26.03
N GLY A 93 45.48 -15.46 -25.23
CA GLY A 93 45.36 -14.28 -24.37
C GLY A 93 44.30 -14.38 -23.29
N LEU A 94 44.54 -13.67 -22.18
CA LEU A 94 43.64 -13.52 -21.05
C LEU A 94 42.47 -12.62 -21.45
N VAL A 95 41.25 -13.03 -21.10
CA VAL A 95 40.01 -12.28 -21.29
C VAL A 95 39.28 -12.19 -19.95
N VAL A 96 38.83 -10.98 -19.60
CA VAL A 96 37.85 -10.76 -18.53
C VAL A 96 36.56 -10.28 -19.19
N GLY A 97 35.50 -11.08 -19.10
CA GLY A 97 34.20 -10.89 -19.76
C GLY A 97 33.94 -11.88 -20.91
N PRO A 98 32.88 -11.68 -21.72
CA PRO A 98 31.92 -10.57 -21.65
C PRO A 98 30.95 -10.71 -20.48
N SER A 99 30.64 -9.58 -19.85
CA SER A 99 29.71 -9.41 -18.74
C SER A 99 28.55 -8.48 -19.14
N PRO A 100 27.50 -8.31 -18.32
CA PRO A 100 26.59 -7.19 -18.46
C PRO A 100 27.35 -5.85 -18.52
N SER A 101 26.84 -4.90 -19.29
CA SER A 101 27.54 -3.64 -19.52
C SER A 101 27.72 -2.81 -18.24
N VAL A 102 28.92 -2.28 -18.03
CA VAL A 102 29.29 -1.38 -16.92
C VAL A 102 29.68 0.00 -17.46
N ASP A 103 29.20 1.05 -16.82
CA ASP A 103 29.54 2.44 -17.15
C ASP A 103 30.84 2.86 -16.47
N LEU A 104 31.86 3.13 -17.29
CA LEU A 104 33.18 3.64 -16.89
C LEU A 104 33.44 5.05 -17.44
N SER A 105 32.41 5.78 -17.86
CA SER A 105 32.55 7.12 -18.46
C SER A 105 33.22 8.12 -17.51
N ASP A 106 32.99 8.01 -16.20
CA ASP A 106 33.63 8.83 -15.17
C ASP A 106 35.15 8.60 -15.05
N TYR A 107 35.68 7.51 -15.63
CA TYR A 107 37.11 7.22 -15.73
C TYR A 107 37.74 7.74 -17.03
N ALA A 108 37.03 8.50 -17.87
CA ALA A 108 37.55 8.94 -19.18
C ALA A 108 38.90 9.70 -19.11
N ASN A 109 39.19 10.37 -17.99
CA ASN A 109 40.47 11.06 -17.74
C ASN A 109 41.44 10.26 -16.85
N GLY A 110 41.06 9.06 -16.42
CA GLY A 110 41.82 8.18 -15.54
C GLY A 110 42.71 7.18 -16.28
N THR A 111 43.08 6.12 -15.58
CA THR A 111 43.98 5.05 -16.10
C THR A 111 43.45 3.67 -15.74
N LEU A 112 43.57 2.72 -16.68
CA LEU A 112 43.55 1.30 -16.38
C LEU A 112 44.94 0.90 -15.88
N SER A 113 45.02 0.52 -14.61
CA SER A 113 46.27 0.19 -13.92
C SER A 113 46.30 -1.28 -13.53
N PHE A 114 47.47 -1.90 -13.57
CA PHE A 114 47.68 -3.27 -13.09
C PHE A 114 49.15 -3.50 -12.73
N ASP A 115 49.38 -4.48 -11.87
CA ASP A 115 50.72 -4.93 -11.48
C ASP A 115 51.05 -6.22 -12.23
N ILE A 116 52.26 -6.32 -12.79
CA ILE A 116 52.71 -7.49 -13.54
C ILE A 116 54.15 -7.87 -13.18
N LYS A 117 54.43 -9.17 -13.10
CA LYS A 117 55.77 -9.73 -12.90
C LYS A 117 56.07 -10.80 -13.94
N ILE A 118 57.16 -10.65 -14.68
CA ILE A 118 57.59 -11.63 -15.67
C ILE A 118 58.48 -12.68 -15.00
N VAL A 119 57.94 -13.89 -14.79
CA VAL A 119 58.66 -15.02 -14.19
C VAL A 119 59.62 -15.65 -15.19
N THR A 120 59.24 -15.75 -16.47
CA THR A 120 60.10 -16.22 -17.55
C THR A 120 59.71 -15.55 -18.86
N ALA A 121 60.65 -14.90 -19.55
CA ALA A 121 60.39 -14.14 -20.79
C ALA A 121 60.03 -14.99 -22.03
N GLY A 122 59.98 -16.31 -21.88
CA GLY A 122 59.76 -17.27 -22.96
C GLY A 122 60.89 -17.35 -23.99
N ALA A 123 60.70 -18.21 -24.98
CA ALA A 123 61.68 -18.50 -26.03
C ALA A 123 61.98 -17.29 -26.94
N ALA A 124 61.04 -16.36 -27.05
CA ALA A 124 61.16 -15.15 -27.87
C ALA A 124 61.63 -13.92 -27.07
N ASN A 125 61.97 -14.08 -25.78
CA ASN A 125 62.40 -13.01 -24.88
C ASN A 125 61.47 -11.78 -24.90
N LEU A 126 60.14 -12.02 -24.87
CA LEU A 126 59.08 -11.00 -24.99
C LEU A 126 59.23 -10.03 -26.17
N SER A 127 59.81 -10.48 -27.29
CA SER A 127 60.00 -9.64 -28.48
C SER A 127 58.67 -9.13 -29.04
N GLY A 128 58.37 -7.84 -28.86
CA GLY A 128 57.12 -7.21 -29.29
C GLY A 128 56.19 -6.78 -28.15
N GLY A 129 56.49 -7.17 -26.90
CA GLY A 129 55.75 -6.75 -25.71
C GLY A 129 54.36 -7.36 -25.60
N PHE A 130 53.51 -6.73 -24.77
CA PHE A 130 52.11 -7.10 -24.58
C PHE A 130 51.17 -6.13 -25.30
N PHE A 131 49.95 -6.57 -25.50
CA PHE A 131 48.85 -5.80 -26.03
C PHE A 131 47.66 -5.87 -25.09
N LEU A 132 46.90 -4.79 -25.06
CA LEU A 132 45.68 -4.62 -24.27
C LEU A 132 44.54 -4.17 -25.17
N LYS A 133 43.35 -4.69 -24.90
CA LYS A 133 42.10 -4.33 -25.56
C LYS A 133 40.96 -4.31 -24.54
N THR A 134 39.98 -3.43 -24.77
CA THR A 134 38.72 -3.32 -24.01
C THR A 134 37.55 -3.34 -24.99
N GLU A 135 36.41 -3.89 -24.58
CA GLU A 135 35.23 -4.08 -25.43
C GLU A 135 33.94 -3.55 -24.78
N SER A 136 33.06 -2.96 -25.62
CA SER A 136 31.71 -2.51 -25.27
C SER A 136 30.71 -3.12 -26.27
N GLY A 137 30.26 -4.34 -26.01
CA GLY A 137 29.51 -5.14 -26.96
C GLY A 137 30.36 -5.52 -28.18
N SER A 138 29.92 -5.17 -29.39
CA SER A 138 30.68 -5.43 -30.63
C SER A 138 31.75 -4.38 -30.95
N ALA A 139 31.82 -3.30 -30.16
CA ALA A 139 32.82 -2.24 -30.31
C ALA A 139 34.06 -2.51 -29.45
N ILE A 140 35.24 -2.15 -29.97
CA ILE A 140 36.54 -2.42 -29.32
C ILE A 140 37.44 -1.19 -29.33
N SER A 141 38.33 -1.09 -28.34
CA SER A 141 39.40 -0.07 -28.30
C SER A 141 40.39 -0.19 -29.46
N GLY A 142 40.49 -1.39 -30.04
CA GLY A 142 41.64 -1.84 -30.84
C GLY A 142 42.68 -2.53 -29.95
N GLU A 143 43.64 -3.22 -30.57
CA GLU A 143 44.76 -3.86 -29.88
C GLU A 143 45.88 -2.84 -29.67
N LEU A 144 46.07 -2.40 -28.43
CA LEU A 144 47.00 -1.33 -28.11
C LEU A 144 48.28 -1.88 -27.47
N PRO A 145 49.47 -1.55 -28.00
CA PRO A 145 50.73 -2.06 -27.47
C PRO A 145 51.06 -1.43 -26.11
N ILE A 146 51.53 -2.27 -25.19
CA ILE A 146 52.11 -1.88 -23.90
C ILE A 146 53.63 -2.11 -24.01
N ALA A 147 54.34 -1.03 -24.33
CA ALA A 147 55.79 -1.02 -24.38
C ALA A 147 56.38 -0.76 -22.99
N GLY A 148 57.51 -1.39 -22.68
CA GLY A 148 58.32 -1.06 -21.51
C GLY A 148 58.28 -2.07 -20.37
N ILE A 149 57.39 -3.08 -20.41
CA ILE A 149 57.42 -4.19 -19.45
C ILE A 149 58.76 -4.93 -19.60
N SER A 150 59.54 -5.00 -18.53
CA SER A 150 60.84 -5.67 -18.54
C SER A 150 60.74 -7.10 -18.02
N ALA A 151 61.63 -7.98 -18.49
CA ALA A 151 61.75 -9.33 -17.93
C ALA A 151 62.78 -9.37 -16.79
N SER A 152 62.71 -8.38 -15.88
CA SER A 152 63.67 -8.21 -14.78
C SER A 152 63.54 -9.27 -13.69
N GLY A 153 62.36 -9.91 -13.59
CA GLY A 153 62.00 -10.82 -12.49
C GLY A 153 61.32 -10.11 -11.31
N GLU A 154 61.19 -8.78 -11.36
CA GLU A 154 60.55 -7.95 -10.32
C GLU A 154 59.11 -7.54 -10.73
N TRP A 155 58.33 -7.04 -9.77
CA TRP A 155 57.00 -6.47 -10.03
C TRP A 155 57.12 -5.08 -10.68
N GLU A 156 56.24 -4.84 -11.66
CA GLU A 156 56.10 -3.56 -12.36
C GLU A 156 54.63 -3.12 -12.35
N THR A 157 54.36 -1.87 -11.99
CA THR A 157 53.02 -1.26 -12.13
C THR A 157 52.91 -0.55 -13.46
N ILE A 158 51.83 -0.85 -14.18
CA ILE A 158 51.48 -0.26 -15.46
C ILE A 158 50.32 0.70 -15.25
N HIS A 159 50.45 1.94 -15.74
CA HIS A 159 49.34 2.88 -15.86
C HIS A 159 49.04 3.14 -17.34
N PHE A 160 47.90 2.64 -17.80
CA PHE A 160 47.44 2.78 -19.18
C PHE A 160 46.32 3.82 -19.28
N PRO A 161 46.52 4.98 -19.95
CA PRO A 161 45.51 6.03 -20.00
C PRO A 161 44.20 5.58 -20.68
N VAL A 162 43.06 5.83 -20.05
CA VAL A 162 41.74 5.51 -20.63
C VAL A 162 41.51 6.27 -21.93
N SER A 163 42.08 7.48 -22.06
CA SER A 163 42.08 8.27 -23.30
C SER A 163 42.65 7.50 -24.50
N SER A 164 43.56 6.55 -24.28
CA SER A 164 44.11 5.68 -25.34
C SER A 164 43.10 4.62 -25.78
N LEU A 165 42.28 4.09 -24.87
CA LEU A 165 41.24 3.10 -25.16
C LEU A 165 40.12 3.69 -26.05
N ILE A 166 39.78 4.97 -25.83
CA ILE A 166 38.71 5.67 -26.57
C ILE A 166 39.23 6.43 -27.80
N ALA A 167 40.53 6.40 -28.10
CA ALA A 167 41.12 7.18 -29.19
C ALA A 167 40.55 6.85 -30.58
N SER A 168 40.08 5.61 -30.78
CA SER A 168 39.44 5.16 -32.01
C SER A 168 38.01 5.68 -32.21
N GLN A 169 37.40 6.25 -31.16
CA GLN A 169 35.98 6.67 -31.07
C GLN A 169 34.96 5.55 -31.29
N SER A 170 35.41 4.28 -31.36
CA SER A 170 34.52 3.13 -31.51
C SER A 170 34.00 2.62 -30.17
N LEU A 171 34.83 2.66 -29.12
CA LEU A 171 34.51 2.15 -27.79
C LEU A 171 33.51 3.06 -27.06
N ASN A 172 32.47 2.50 -26.46
CA ASN A 172 31.55 3.20 -25.58
C ASN A 172 31.86 2.92 -24.10
N LEU A 173 32.39 3.91 -23.39
CA LEU A 173 32.69 3.78 -21.96
C LEU A 173 31.44 3.59 -21.10
N GLU A 174 30.26 4.01 -21.55
CA GLU A 174 29.01 3.82 -20.80
C GLU A 174 28.50 2.37 -20.84
N ALA A 175 29.13 1.50 -21.63
CA ALA A 175 28.62 0.15 -21.88
C ALA A 175 29.71 -0.92 -22.01
N ILE A 176 30.72 -0.90 -21.14
CA ILE A 176 31.86 -1.82 -21.19
C ILE A 176 31.43 -3.22 -20.78
N THR A 177 31.69 -4.22 -21.63
CA THR A 177 31.30 -5.62 -21.41
C THR A 177 32.50 -6.50 -21.13
N ALA A 178 33.66 -6.21 -21.73
CA ALA A 178 34.92 -6.89 -21.44
C ALA A 178 35.98 -5.83 -21.09
N PRO A 179 36.24 -5.58 -19.80
CA PRO A 179 37.12 -4.49 -19.38
C PRO A 179 38.59 -4.73 -19.79
N MET A 180 39.00 -5.99 -19.98
CA MET A 180 40.38 -6.35 -20.29
C MET A 180 40.49 -7.60 -21.16
N VAL A 181 41.24 -7.48 -22.25
CA VAL A 181 41.80 -8.57 -23.04
C VAL A 181 43.31 -8.32 -23.16
N PHE A 182 44.14 -9.24 -22.69
CA PHE A 182 45.57 -9.04 -22.50
C PHE A 182 46.41 -10.22 -23.01
N PHE A 183 47.36 -9.94 -23.90
CA PHE A 183 48.11 -10.97 -24.62
C PHE A 183 49.50 -10.52 -25.09
N PRO A 184 50.47 -11.43 -25.22
CA PRO A 184 51.77 -11.11 -25.81
C PRO A 184 51.63 -10.89 -27.32
N ALA A 185 52.59 -10.18 -27.92
CA ALA A 185 52.66 -9.99 -29.36
C ALA A 185 52.54 -11.32 -30.14
N TYR A 186 51.94 -11.26 -31.33
CA TYR A 186 51.59 -12.43 -32.13
C TYR A 186 52.73 -13.47 -32.23
N ARG A 187 52.48 -14.68 -31.72
CA ARG A 187 53.40 -15.84 -31.68
C ARG A 187 54.71 -15.65 -30.91
N THR A 188 54.72 -14.80 -29.88
CA THR A 188 55.90 -14.58 -29.02
C THR A 188 55.78 -15.18 -27.63
N GLY A 189 54.61 -15.73 -27.29
CA GLY A 189 54.29 -16.24 -25.95
C GLY A 189 54.94 -17.59 -25.60
N ALA A 190 55.50 -18.37 -26.52
CA ALA A 190 55.96 -19.73 -26.19
C ALA A 190 56.97 -19.77 -25.02
N GLY A 191 56.60 -20.45 -23.93
CA GLY A 191 57.39 -20.56 -22.69
C GLY A 191 57.35 -19.31 -21.78
N LEU A 192 56.49 -18.34 -22.07
CA LEU A 192 56.27 -17.14 -21.25
C LEU A 192 55.52 -17.52 -19.97
N VAL A 193 55.99 -17.02 -18.83
CA VAL A 193 55.24 -17.08 -17.56
C VAL A 193 55.21 -15.69 -16.96
N TYR A 194 54.01 -15.20 -16.63
CA TYR A 194 53.82 -13.94 -15.91
C TYR A 194 52.79 -14.08 -14.80
N GLN A 195 52.91 -13.25 -13.79
CA GLN A 195 51.92 -13.06 -12.73
C GLN A 195 51.30 -11.67 -12.88
N ILE A 196 49.99 -11.56 -12.68
CA ILE A 196 49.24 -10.29 -12.78
C ILE A 196 48.27 -10.15 -11.60
N ASP A 197 48.17 -8.92 -11.06
CA ASP A 197 47.24 -8.60 -9.99
C ASP A 197 46.90 -7.09 -9.94
N ASN A 198 45.98 -6.70 -9.04
CA ASN A 198 45.54 -5.31 -8.83
C ASN A 198 45.08 -4.57 -10.10
N VAL A 199 44.43 -5.29 -11.00
CA VAL A 199 43.92 -4.74 -12.26
C VAL A 199 42.69 -3.87 -11.96
N ARG A 200 42.72 -2.58 -12.26
CA ARG A 200 41.65 -1.64 -11.91
C ARG A 200 41.62 -0.36 -12.76
N PHE A 201 40.46 0.25 -12.89
CA PHE A 201 40.35 1.64 -13.33
C PHE A 201 40.52 2.58 -12.13
N THR A 202 41.36 3.60 -12.26
CA THR A 202 41.63 4.62 -11.23
C THR A 202 41.55 6.02 -11.83
N GLY A 203 41.38 7.04 -10.98
CA GLY A 203 41.23 8.44 -11.39
C GLY A 203 39.81 8.78 -11.86
N ILE A 204 38.80 8.31 -11.12
CA ILE A 204 37.40 8.68 -11.33
C ILE A 204 37.20 10.19 -11.18
N ALA A 205 36.25 10.77 -11.90
CA ALA A 205 35.92 12.19 -11.82
C ALA A 205 35.53 12.63 -10.40
N ASP A 206 35.88 13.87 -10.03
CA ASP A 206 35.55 14.43 -8.70
C ASP A 206 34.05 14.37 -8.41
N GLY A 207 33.68 13.69 -7.31
CA GLY A 207 32.29 13.53 -6.87
C GLY A 207 31.54 12.34 -7.50
N ALA A 208 32.17 11.60 -8.41
CA ALA A 208 31.65 10.33 -8.90
C ALA A 208 32.05 9.16 -7.97
N VAL A 209 31.25 8.10 -7.99
CA VAL A 209 31.44 6.89 -7.17
C VAL A 209 31.73 5.72 -8.10
N PRO A 210 32.68 4.83 -7.77
CA PRO A 210 32.94 3.63 -8.56
C PRO A 210 31.66 2.84 -8.84
N PRO A 211 31.43 2.37 -10.08
CA PRO A 211 30.34 1.45 -10.36
C PRO A 211 30.48 0.20 -9.49
N ASN A 212 29.38 -0.21 -8.86
CA ASN A 212 29.31 -1.41 -8.03
C ASN A 212 28.26 -2.34 -8.64
N GLY A 213 28.71 -3.50 -9.10
CA GLY A 213 27.98 -4.33 -10.04
C GLY A 213 26.76 -5.02 -9.49
N GLY A 214 25.67 -4.89 -10.24
CA GLY A 214 24.50 -5.76 -10.22
C GLY A 214 23.79 -5.58 -11.55
N ALA A 215 23.36 -6.68 -12.17
CA ALA A 215 22.57 -6.62 -13.40
C ALA A 215 21.35 -5.70 -13.17
N GLY A 216 21.36 -4.51 -13.78
CA GLY A 216 20.31 -3.49 -13.62
C GLY A 216 20.70 -2.21 -12.87
N ALA A 217 21.96 -2.00 -12.50
CA ALA A 217 22.41 -0.71 -11.97
C ALA A 217 22.49 0.35 -13.09
N GLY A 218 21.34 0.96 -13.40
CA GLY A 218 21.33 2.31 -13.93
C GLY A 218 22.06 3.24 -12.96
N SER A 219 22.59 4.34 -13.49
CA SER A 219 23.18 5.48 -12.77
C SER A 219 22.98 5.44 -11.27
N GLY A 220 24.07 5.48 -10.49
CA GLY A 220 24.03 5.84 -9.09
C GLY A 220 23.42 7.24 -8.92
N ASN A 221 22.10 7.34 -9.02
CA ASN A 221 21.35 8.36 -8.32
C ASN A 221 21.32 7.88 -6.88
N THR A 222 22.35 8.23 -6.12
CA THR A 222 22.20 8.39 -4.67
C THR A 222 21.24 9.56 -4.49
N THR A 223 19.93 9.28 -4.58
CA THR A 223 18.95 10.25 -4.13
C THR A 223 19.30 10.53 -2.68
N SER A 224 19.74 11.75 -2.38
CA SER A 224 20.05 12.15 -1.01
C SER A 224 18.82 11.89 -0.15
N TYR A 225 18.94 11.02 0.84
CA TYR A 225 17.87 10.70 1.77
C TYR A 225 18.22 11.23 3.16
N GLN A 226 17.19 11.46 3.97
CA GLN A 226 17.32 11.74 5.41
C GLN A 226 16.59 10.68 6.19
N LEU A 227 17.21 10.24 7.28
CA LEU A 227 16.59 9.32 8.22
C LEU A 227 15.99 10.09 9.38
N THR A 228 14.71 9.84 9.66
CA THR A 228 14.07 10.29 10.88
C THR A 228 14.10 9.16 11.91
N GLN A 229 14.75 9.39 13.05
CA GLN A 229 14.94 8.40 14.11
C GLN A 229 13.69 8.28 14.99
N PHE A 230 13.34 7.04 15.34
CA PHE A 230 12.22 6.65 16.19
C PHE A 230 12.67 5.56 17.17
N GLY A 231 13.27 5.98 18.28
CA GLY A 231 13.88 5.07 19.24
C GLY A 231 15.07 4.34 18.61
N ALA A 232 15.03 3.01 18.56
CA ALA A 232 16.04 2.18 17.88
C ALA A 232 15.79 2.00 16.37
N GLY A 233 14.62 2.41 15.86
CA GLY A 233 14.29 2.33 14.45
C GLY A 233 14.38 3.69 13.75
N ASN A 234 14.19 3.69 12.43
CA ASN A 234 14.14 4.89 11.62
C ASN A 234 13.31 4.70 10.35
N VAL A 235 12.95 5.81 9.72
CA VAL A 235 12.28 5.85 8.41
C VAL A 235 13.00 6.82 7.51
N SER A 236 12.98 6.55 6.21
CA SER A 236 13.53 7.45 5.19
C SER A 236 12.50 8.50 4.77
N ASP A 237 12.96 9.67 4.32
CA ASP A 237 12.12 10.67 3.64
C ASP A 237 11.98 10.41 2.13
N THR A 238 12.72 9.42 1.61
CA THR A 238 12.86 9.15 0.19
C THR A 238 12.81 7.64 -0.08
N ILE A 239 12.15 7.24 -1.17
CA ILE A 239 12.14 5.86 -1.64
C ILE A 239 13.45 5.58 -2.41
N ASN A 240 14.11 4.46 -2.11
CA ASN A 240 15.23 3.97 -2.89
C ASN A 240 14.78 3.67 -4.33
N LEU A 241 15.44 4.23 -5.34
CA LEU A 241 15.08 4.00 -6.74
C LEU A 241 15.19 2.51 -7.15
N ALA A 242 16.07 1.74 -6.50
CA ALA A 242 16.18 0.30 -6.72
C ALA A 242 14.98 -0.49 -6.13
N SER A 243 14.19 0.11 -5.26
CA SER A 243 12.90 -0.45 -4.82
C SER A 243 11.84 -0.36 -5.90
N TYR A 244 11.96 0.55 -6.89
CA TYR A 244 10.94 0.71 -7.92
C TYR A 244 10.81 -0.56 -8.74
N LYS A 245 9.56 -0.94 -9.02
CA LYS A 245 9.26 -2.12 -9.80
C LYS A 245 8.23 -1.81 -10.88
N CYS A 246 8.11 -2.68 -11.88
CA CYS A 246 7.12 -2.55 -12.92
C CYS A 246 6.69 -3.90 -13.49
N ALA A 247 5.48 -3.93 -14.06
CA ALA A 247 4.92 -5.08 -14.76
C ALA A 247 4.46 -4.66 -16.16
N VAL A 248 4.54 -5.60 -17.11
CA VAL A 248 3.99 -5.46 -18.47
C VAL A 248 2.69 -6.24 -18.56
N ASP A 249 1.56 -5.53 -18.55
CA ASP A 249 0.22 -6.09 -18.69
C ASP A 249 -0.68 -5.14 -19.51
N ASN A 250 -0.80 -5.39 -20.81
CA ASN A 250 -1.53 -4.50 -21.74
C ASN A 250 -1.06 -3.02 -21.68
N GLY A 251 0.18 -2.81 -21.23
CA GLY A 251 0.78 -1.52 -20.89
C GLY A 251 1.92 -1.72 -19.88
N ASN A 252 2.67 -0.66 -19.56
CA ASN A 252 3.70 -0.70 -18.52
C ASN A 252 3.14 -0.04 -17.25
N TRP A 253 3.19 -0.76 -16.13
CA TRP A 253 2.65 -0.32 -14.85
C TRP A 253 3.76 -0.28 -13.81
N ILE A 254 3.95 0.86 -13.14
CA ILE A 254 4.92 0.99 -12.05
C ILE A 254 4.28 0.61 -10.72
N TYR A 255 5.08 0.16 -9.76
CA TYR A 255 4.76 0.00 -8.33
C TYR A 255 6.03 0.24 -7.49
N ASN A 256 5.89 0.29 -6.15
CA ASN A 256 6.90 0.69 -5.18
C ASN A 256 7.45 2.12 -5.37
N ALA A 257 6.69 3.00 -6.00
CA ALA A 257 7.14 4.33 -6.38
C ALA A 257 6.32 5.45 -5.70
N GLY A 258 5.65 5.15 -4.59
CA GLY A 258 4.79 6.08 -3.90
C GLY A 258 3.53 6.43 -4.71
N LEU A 259 2.98 7.62 -4.45
CA LEU A 259 1.76 8.08 -5.10
C LEU A 259 2.07 8.69 -6.47
N VAL A 260 2.07 7.82 -7.48
CA VAL A 260 2.32 8.16 -8.88
C VAL A 260 1.16 7.70 -9.77
N LYS A 261 1.07 8.25 -10.99
CA LYS A 261 0.21 7.68 -12.02
C LYS A 261 0.69 6.25 -12.33
N PRO A 262 -0.21 5.25 -12.39
CA PRO A 262 0.20 3.85 -12.57
C PRO A 262 0.94 3.57 -13.88
N ALA A 263 0.58 4.27 -14.97
CA ALA A 263 1.23 4.06 -16.28
C ALA A 263 2.63 4.69 -16.33
N ILE A 264 3.60 3.96 -16.90
CA ILE A 264 4.98 4.44 -17.11
C ILE A 264 5.44 4.22 -18.56
N ALA A 265 6.42 5.01 -19.01
CA ALA A 265 6.90 4.98 -20.39
C ALA A 265 7.55 3.64 -20.79
N GLY A 266 8.21 2.97 -19.85
CA GLY A 266 8.94 1.73 -20.11
C GLY A 266 9.05 0.85 -18.88
N CYS A 267 9.13 -0.45 -19.12
CA CYS A 267 9.37 -1.48 -18.13
C CYS A 267 10.27 -2.55 -18.74
N ASN A 268 11.30 -3.00 -18.02
CA ASN A 268 12.06 -4.17 -18.42
C ASN A 268 11.34 -5.43 -17.87
N PRO A 269 10.68 -6.24 -18.71
CA PRO A 269 9.92 -7.40 -18.25
C PRO A 269 10.80 -8.52 -17.69
N ALA A 270 12.10 -8.56 -18.02
CA ALA A 270 13.01 -9.58 -17.52
C ALA A 270 13.44 -9.30 -16.07
N THR A 271 13.56 -8.03 -15.70
CA THR A 271 14.01 -7.62 -14.36
C THR A 271 12.89 -7.04 -13.49
N GLY A 272 11.76 -6.68 -14.08
CA GLY A 272 10.68 -5.96 -13.40
C GLY A 272 11.09 -4.54 -12.98
N VAL A 273 12.07 -3.93 -13.66
CA VAL A 273 12.58 -2.58 -13.33
C VAL A 273 12.04 -1.55 -14.33
N PRO A 274 11.46 -0.42 -13.85
CA PRO A 274 10.92 0.59 -14.75
C PRO A 274 12.01 1.33 -15.53
N THR A 275 11.71 1.62 -16.80
CA THR A 275 12.56 2.43 -17.71
C THR A 275 11.79 3.70 -18.09
N GLY A 276 11.72 4.64 -17.15
CA GLY A 276 11.03 5.92 -17.34
C GLY A 276 10.91 6.71 -16.03
N THR A 277 10.49 7.97 -16.11
CA THR A 277 10.29 8.81 -14.92
C THR A 277 8.84 8.66 -14.42
N PRO A 278 8.62 8.25 -13.16
CA PRO A 278 7.29 8.20 -12.57
C PRO A 278 6.63 9.58 -12.55
N THR A 279 5.33 9.64 -12.78
CA THR A 279 4.57 10.90 -12.70
C THR A 279 3.91 11.03 -11.33
N SER A 280 4.50 11.81 -10.42
CA SER A 280 3.94 12.00 -9.07
C SER A 280 2.55 12.63 -9.11
N LEU A 281 1.65 12.10 -8.29
CA LEU A 281 0.39 12.74 -7.95
C LEU A 281 0.64 13.83 -6.90
N LYS A 282 -0.18 14.88 -6.94
CA LYS A 282 -0.14 15.99 -5.98
C LYS A 282 -1.50 16.11 -5.30
N PRO A 283 -1.55 16.32 -3.97
CA PRO A 283 -2.80 16.58 -3.26
C PRO A 283 -3.54 17.79 -3.85
N GLN A 284 -4.86 17.66 -4.02
CA GLN A 284 -5.74 18.72 -4.51
C GLN A 284 -6.33 19.50 -3.34
N LEU A 285 -5.52 20.40 -2.75
CA LEU A 285 -5.84 21.13 -1.53
C LEU A 285 -5.90 22.66 -1.76
N THR A 286 -6.74 23.33 -0.98
CA THR A 286 -6.81 24.80 -0.85
C THR A 286 -7.28 25.16 0.56
N GLY A 287 -7.38 26.45 0.89
CA GLY A 287 -7.94 26.90 2.17
C GLY A 287 -7.21 26.31 3.40
N ASP A 288 -7.98 25.95 4.41
CA ASP A 288 -7.46 25.42 5.68
C ASP A 288 -6.81 24.04 5.53
N ALA A 289 -7.26 23.25 4.56
CA ALA A 289 -6.72 21.91 4.30
C ALA A 289 -5.23 21.92 3.90
N LEU A 290 -4.69 23.03 3.39
CA LEU A 290 -3.26 23.19 3.10
C LEU A 290 -2.37 23.13 4.35
N ASN A 291 -2.94 23.39 5.53
CA ASN A 291 -2.22 23.48 6.79
C ASN A 291 -2.45 22.26 7.69
N GLN A 292 -3.03 21.19 7.15
CA GLN A 292 -3.28 19.95 7.88
C GLN A 292 -2.68 18.76 7.13
N PRO A 293 -2.34 17.66 7.85
CA PRO A 293 -1.97 16.40 7.21
C PRO A 293 -3.03 15.97 6.20
N VAL A 294 -2.59 15.48 5.03
CA VAL A 294 -3.51 15.19 3.91
C VAL A 294 -4.50 14.08 4.29
N PRO A 295 -5.81 14.38 4.40
CA PRO A 295 -6.80 13.36 4.74
C PRO A 295 -7.07 12.46 3.53
N THR A 296 -7.26 11.17 3.78
CA THR A 296 -7.65 10.17 2.79
C THR A 296 -8.66 9.20 3.41
N HIS A 297 -9.20 8.24 2.65
CA HIS A 297 -10.08 7.17 3.17
C HIS A 297 -11.33 7.68 3.90
N LYS A 298 -12.10 8.51 3.21
CA LYS A 298 -13.40 9.02 3.69
C LYS A 298 -14.46 8.78 2.62
N TRP A 299 -15.72 8.98 2.98
CA TRP A 299 -16.83 9.01 2.02
C TRP A 299 -16.67 10.10 0.93
N TRP A 300 -15.71 11.01 1.12
CA TRP A 300 -15.29 12.06 0.19
C TRP A 300 -13.82 11.96 -0.24
N GLY A 301 -13.15 10.83 0.04
CA GLY A 301 -11.69 10.66 -0.09
C GLY A 301 -11.13 10.88 -1.50
N SER A 302 -11.97 10.90 -2.53
CA SER A 302 -11.55 11.20 -3.90
C SER A 302 -11.14 12.65 -4.13
N ILE A 303 -11.67 13.61 -3.36
CA ILE A 303 -11.34 15.04 -3.55
C ILE A 303 -9.85 15.33 -3.37
N PRO A 304 -9.17 14.96 -2.25
CA PRO A 304 -7.76 15.27 -2.07
C PRO A 304 -6.83 14.59 -3.08
N ILE A 305 -7.26 13.52 -3.76
CA ILE A 305 -6.44 12.82 -4.77
C ILE A 305 -6.75 13.26 -6.20
N LEU A 306 -8.04 13.30 -6.57
CA LEU A 306 -8.48 13.60 -7.93
C LEU A 306 -8.83 15.07 -8.15
N GLY A 307 -9.34 15.77 -7.13
CA GLY A 307 -9.91 17.10 -7.29
C GLY A 307 -11.28 17.03 -7.95
N GLU A 308 -11.43 17.65 -9.11
CA GLU A 308 -12.61 17.53 -9.95
C GLU A 308 -12.61 16.27 -10.82
N MET A 309 -13.79 15.67 -11.00
CA MET A 309 -13.98 14.63 -12.00
C MET A 309 -14.42 15.23 -13.33
N THR A 310 -13.67 14.95 -14.41
CA THR A 310 -13.99 15.50 -15.72
C THR A 310 -15.32 14.94 -16.24
N ILE A 311 -16.21 15.81 -16.73
CA ILE A 311 -17.46 15.40 -17.37
C ILE A 311 -17.15 14.61 -18.65
N GLY A 312 -17.76 13.44 -18.79
CA GLY A 312 -17.55 12.52 -19.91
C GLY A 312 -16.30 11.65 -19.82
N ASP A 313 -15.46 11.81 -18.80
CA ASP A 313 -14.30 10.94 -18.58
C ASP A 313 -14.65 9.80 -17.61
N ALA A 314 -14.55 8.57 -18.10
CA ALA A 314 -14.78 7.37 -17.32
C ALA A 314 -13.60 7.01 -16.41
N ASN A 315 -12.41 7.57 -16.63
CA ASN A 315 -11.25 7.34 -15.78
C ASN A 315 -11.34 8.12 -14.45
N ASP A 316 -12.18 9.16 -14.40
CA ASP A 316 -12.50 9.93 -13.20
C ASP A 316 -13.86 9.48 -12.61
N ALA A 317 -14.04 8.19 -12.31
CA ALA A 317 -15.36 7.64 -11.99
C ALA A 317 -15.89 7.96 -10.58
N ALA A 318 -15.21 8.81 -9.81
CA ALA A 318 -15.51 9.01 -8.40
C ALA A 318 -16.81 9.78 -8.10
N TYR A 319 -17.36 9.48 -6.93
CA TYR A 319 -18.47 10.20 -6.29
C TYR A 319 -18.19 10.34 -4.80
N ILE A 320 -18.66 11.44 -4.21
CA ILE A 320 -18.73 11.60 -2.75
C ILE A 320 -20.14 11.26 -2.27
N THR A 321 -20.26 10.71 -1.05
CA THR A 321 -21.55 10.26 -0.50
C THR A 321 -21.84 10.85 0.88
N PRO A 322 -22.26 12.12 0.97
CA PRO A 322 -22.91 12.67 2.16
C PRO A 322 -24.33 12.08 2.31
N ASP A 323 -24.40 10.75 2.47
CA ASP A 323 -25.59 9.90 2.51
C ASP A 323 -26.71 10.56 3.35
N PRO A 324 -27.94 10.81 2.83
CA PRO A 324 -28.60 10.24 1.63
C PRO A 324 -28.26 10.86 0.28
N ILE A 325 -27.40 11.88 0.27
CA ILE A 325 -26.99 12.53 -0.97
C ILE A 325 -25.78 11.80 -1.55
N ARG A 326 -25.78 11.64 -2.87
CA ARG A 326 -24.63 11.29 -3.70
C ARG A 326 -24.29 12.48 -4.56
N ALA A 327 -23.01 12.84 -4.65
CA ALA A 327 -22.56 14.00 -5.42
C ALA A 327 -21.34 13.68 -6.29
N ARG A 328 -21.32 14.24 -7.50
CA ARG A 328 -20.15 14.23 -8.40
C ARG A 328 -19.58 15.63 -8.46
N VAL A 329 -18.42 15.82 -7.85
CA VAL A 329 -17.62 17.04 -7.95
C VAL A 329 -16.98 17.05 -9.34
N SER A 330 -17.20 18.09 -10.13
CA SER A 330 -16.81 18.10 -11.54
C SER A 330 -16.22 19.43 -11.97
N ASN A 331 -15.61 19.42 -13.16
CA ASN A 331 -15.08 20.62 -13.79
C ASN A 331 -16.17 21.64 -14.23
N LYS A 332 -17.45 21.35 -13.99
CA LYS A 332 -18.58 22.26 -14.24
C LYS A 332 -19.29 22.72 -12.96
N GLY A 333 -18.87 22.22 -11.80
CA GLY A 333 -19.54 22.39 -10.53
C GLY A 333 -19.85 21.05 -9.87
N VAL A 334 -21.06 20.87 -9.33
CA VAL A 334 -21.44 19.61 -8.68
C VAL A 334 -22.79 19.10 -9.15
N ARG A 335 -22.87 17.81 -9.48
CA ARG A 335 -24.13 17.08 -9.67
C ARG A 335 -24.56 16.44 -8.37
N LEU A 336 -25.80 16.60 -7.95
CA LEU A 336 -26.38 16.00 -6.75
C LEU A 336 -27.58 15.12 -7.09
N MET A 337 -27.62 13.94 -6.45
CA MET A 337 -28.67 12.94 -6.55
C MET A 337 -28.97 12.40 -5.15
N GLY A 338 -30.18 11.94 -4.91
CA GLY A 338 -30.49 11.09 -3.76
C GLY A 338 -30.12 9.65 -4.08
N ILE A 339 -29.33 9.01 -3.22
CA ILE A 339 -29.13 7.55 -3.25
C ILE A 339 -30.46 6.78 -3.34
N PRO A 340 -31.49 7.08 -2.51
CA PRO A 340 -32.70 6.27 -2.45
C PRO A 340 -33.46 6.17 -3.78
N GLY A 341 -33.43 7.22 -4.60
CA GLY A 341 -34.16 7.25 -5.88
C GLY A 341 -33.58 6.31 -6.94
N GLY A 342 -32.29 5.98 -6.84
CA GLY A 342 -31.60 5.10 -7.80
C GLY A 342 -31.13 3.76 -7.21
N TYR A 343 -31.31 3.56 -5.91
CA TYR A 343 -30.87 2.37 -5.19
C TYR A 343 -31.75 1.16 -5.51
N LYS A 344 -31.13 0.06 -5.94
CA LYS A 344 -31.84 -1.16 -6.33
C LYS A 344 -30.98 -2.40 -6.18
N VAL A 345 -31.63 -3.56 -6.13
CA VAL A 345 -30.97 -4.86 -6.13
C VAL A 345 -30.73 -5.32 -7.56
N ILE A 346 -29.46 -5.47 -7.95
CA ILE A 346 -29.03 -5.96 -9.25
C ILE A 346 -28.34 -7.31 -9.03
N GLY A 347 -29.10 -8.41 -9.01
CA GLY A 347 -28.56 -9.73 -8.65
C GLY A 347 -28.01 -9.73 -7.22
N ASN A 348 -26.71 -9.95 -7.08
CA ASN A 348 -26.00 -9.97 -5.79
C ASN A 348 -25.50 -8.58 -5.33
N TYR A 349 -25.90 -7.51 -6.03
CA TYR A 349 -25.35 -6.16 -5.87
C TYR A 349 -26.47 -5.14 -5.56
N PRO A 350 -26.80 -4.90 -4.28
CA PRO A 350 -27.63 -3.77 -3.87
C PRO A 350 -26.83 -2.45 -4.01
N ARG A 351 -27.09 -1.67 -5.06
CA ARG A 351 -26.28 -0.48 -5.39
C ARG A 351 -27.03 0.56 -6.22
N TYR A 352 -26.36 1.70 -6.44
CA TYR A 352 -26.81 2.74 -7.35
C TYR A 352 -25.76 3.07 -8.42
N ASP A 353 -25.95 2.54 -9.63
CA ASP A 353 -25.00 2.72 -10.75
C ASP A 353 -25.02 4.13 -11.33
N GLY A 354 -26.20 4.77 -11.37
CA GLY A 354 -26.43 5.99 -12.14
C GLY A 354 -26.58 5.66 -13.63
N PRO A 355 -27.72 5.99 -14.29
CA PRO A 355 -27.95 5.63 -15.69
C PRO A 355 -26.99 6.32 -16.69
N GLU A 356 -26.62 7.57 -16.42
CA GLU A 356 -25.67 8.36 -17.21
C GLU A 356 -24.68 9.03 -16.25
N PRO A 357 -23.73 8.27 -15.65
CA PRO A 357 -22.99 8.73 -14.48
C PRO A 357 -22.04 9.89 -14.82
N PHE A 358 -21.43 9.88 -16.01
CA PHE A 358 -20.40 10.86 -16.36
C PHE A 358 -20.92 12.19 -16.92
N LEU A 359 -22.24 12.34 -17.11
CA LEU A 359 -22.83 13.60 -17.57
C LEU A 359 -22.90 14.65 -16.45
N GLU A 360 -22.84 15.92 -16.85
CA GLU A 360 -23.00 17.07 -15.93
C GLU A 360 -24.33 16.98 -15.17
N VAL A 361 -25.43 16.66 -15.86
CA VAL A 361 -26.74 16.44 -15.23
C VAL A 361 -27.53 15.40 -16.00
N PHE A 362 -28.21 14.53 -15.26
CA PHE A 362 -29.21 13.59 -15.79
C PHE A 362 -30.35 13.43 -14.78
N ASP A 363 -30.38 12.36 -13.99
CA ASP A 363 -31.45 12.02 -13.03
C ASP A 363 -31.60 12.97 -11.84
N GLY A 364 -30.50 13.57 -11.36
CA GLY A 364 -30.50 14.60 -10.32
C GLY A 364 -30.51 16.03 -10.87
N ILE A 365 -29.82 16.92 -10.15
CA ILE A 365 -29.58 18.31 -10.57
C ILE A 365 -28.09 18.62 -10.56
N ALA A 366 -27.67 19.67 -11.25
CA ALA A 366 -26.31 20.21 -11.11
C ALA A 366 -26.34 21.66 -10.64
N ILE A 367 -25.39 22.04 -9.79
CA ILE A 367 -25.11 23.42 -9.43
C ILE A 367 -23.87 23.86 -10.22
N ALA A 368 -24.11 24.75 -11.18
CA ALA A 368 -23.11 25.34 -12.07
C ALA A 368 -22.95 26.84 -11.80
N ASN A 369 -22.00 27.46 -12.49
CA ASN A 369 -21.71 28.89 -12.39
C ASN A 369 -22.07 29.63 -13.69
N SER A 370 -22.58 30.86 -13.56
CA SER A 370 -23.01 31.66 -14.71
C SER A 370 -21.87 32.28 -15.52
N LEU A 371 -20.68 32.44 -14.95
CA LEU A 371 -19.52 33.08 -15.59
C LEU A 371 -18.44 32.07 -15.99
N HIS A 372 -18.27 31.02 -15.20
CA HIS A 372 -17.23 30.02 -15.38
C HIS A 372 -17.84 28.67 -15.74
N ASN A 373 -17.42 28.12 -16.87
CA ASN A 373 -17.89 26.83 -17.36
C ASN A 373 -16.78 25.77 -17.38
N ASN A 374 -15.60 26.03 -16.82
CA ASN A 374 -14.54 25.05 -16.60
C ASN A 374 -13.80 25.44 -15.32
N LEU A 375 -13.76 24.54 -14.36
CA LEU A 375 -13.31 24.79 -13.00
C LEU A 375 -12.44 23.63 -12.52
N ASP A 376 -11.49 23.92 -11.66
CA ASP A 376 -10.73 22.92 -10.92
C ASP A 376 -11.28 22.88 -9.49
N ALA A 377 -11.44 21.69 -8.89
CA ALA A 377 -12.03 21.53 -7.57
C ALA A 377 -11.00 21.02 -6.56
N TYR A 378 -11.03 21.60 -5.36
CA TYR A 378 -10.05 21.33 -4.31
C TYR A 378 -10.74 21.08 -2.98
N LEU A 379 -10.12 20.27 -2.14
CA LEU A 379 -10.48 20.16 -0.72
C LEU A 379 -10.08 21.46 -0.02
N ALA A 380 -11.06 22.20 0.49
CA ALA A 380 -10.84 23.47 1.17
C ALA A 380 -10.79 23.33 2.69
N ASN A 381 -11.67 22.47 3.24
CA ASN A 381 -11.75 22.22 4.68
C ASN A 381 -12.46 20.87 4.93
N HIS A 382 -12.30 20.29 6.12
CA HIS A 382 -13.02 19.09 6.53
C HIS A 382 -13.12 18.98 8.06
N SER A 383 -13.98 18.07 8.51
CA SER A 383 -14.09 17.62 9.90
C SER A 383 -14.39 16.13 9.94
N GLU A 384 -14.71 15.59 11.11
CA GLU A 384 -15.09 14.19 11.27
C GLU A 384 -16.39 13.83 10.54
N GLY A 385 -17.26 14.80 10.23
CA GLY A 385 -18.51 14.55 9.50
C GLY A 385 -18.87 15.56 8.40
N SER A 386 -17.96 16.46 8.04
CA SER A 386 -18.16 17.41 6.92
C SER A 386 -16.95 17.50 5.98
N VAL A 387 -17.20 17.94 4.75
CA VAL A 387 -16.18 18.32 3.78
C VAL A 387 -16.61 19.59 3.06
N THR A 388 -15.68 20.51 2.84
CA THR A 388 -15.89 21.71 2.02
C THR A 388 -15.05 21.62 0.75
N VAL A 389 -15.71 21.71 -0.39
CA VAL A 389 -15.10 21.72 -1.72
C VAL A 389 -15.12 23.15 -2.24
N GLN A 390 -13.99 23.62 -2.78
CA GLN A 390 -13.90 24.92 -3.43
C GLN A 390 -13.51 24.74 -4.90
N TRP A 391 -14.32 25.31 -5.79
CA TRP A 391 -14.05 25.39 -7.22
C TRP A 391 -13.34 26.69 -7.56
N LYS A 392 -12.33 26.60 -8.42
CA LYS A 392 -11.49 27.72 -8.84
C LYS A 392 -11.40 27.79 -10.36
N ALA A 393 -11.28 29.02 -10.88
CA ALA A 393 -10.87 29.28 -12.25
C ALA A 393 -9.41 29.72 -12.23
N GLY A 394 -8.50 28.81 -12.55
CA GLY A 394 -7.08 28.99 -12.24
C GLY A 394 -6.89 29.18 -10.73
N THR A 395 -6.34 30.32 -10.31
CA THR A 395 -6.12 30.59 -8.88
C THR A 395 -7.30 31.27 -8.18
N THR A 396 -8.33 31.68 -8.91
CA THR A 396 -9.44 32.50 -8.35
C THR A 396 -10.57 31.61 -7.84
N PRO A 397 -10.96 31.69 -6.55
CA PRO A 397 -12.16 31.03 -6.04
C PRO A 397 -13.43 31.50 -6.75
N VAL A 398 -14.26 30.56 -7.18
CA VAL A 398 -15.51 30.83 -7.92
C VAL A 398 -16.73 30.49 -7.08
N MET A 399 -16.72 29.32 -6.45
CA MET A 399 -17.78 28.89 -5.54
C MET A 399 -17.26 27.80 -4.60
N GLU A 400 -17.97 27.57 -3.51
CA GLU A 400 -17.69 26.50 -2.56
C GLU A 400 -18.99 25.85 -2.09
N ALA A 401 -18.87 24.60 -1.64
CA ALA A 401 -19.96 23.83 -1.09
C ALA A 401 -19.50 23.00 0.12
N THR A 402 -20.23 23.09 1.22
CA THR A 402 -20.04 22.24 2.41
C THR A 402 -21.08 21.14 2.42
N PHE A 403 -20.60 19.89 2.42
CA PHE A 403 -21.38 18.67 2.51
C PHE A 403 -21.25 18.09 3.92
N VAL A 404 -22.36 17.62 4.48
CA VAL A 404 -22.41 17.07 5.84
C VAL A 404 -23.02 15.67 5.79
N HIS A 405 -22.30 14.68 6.31
CA HIS A 405 -22.76 13.29 6.32
C HIS A 405 -24.07 13.12 7.11
N GLY A 406 -25.04 12.37 6.58
CA GLY A 406 -26.36 12.24 7.18
C GLY A 406 -27.27 13.46 6.95
N SER A 407 -26.73 14.63 6.64
CA SER A 407 -27.54 15.84 6.54
C SER A 407 -28.36 15.85 5.24
N PRO A 408 -29.59 16.38 5.26
CA PRO A 408 -30.29 16.70 4.02
C PRO A 408 -29.66 17.92 3.31
N TYR A 409 -28.76 18.65 3.94
CA TYR A 409 -28.28 19.96 3.48
C TYR A 409 -26.91 19.93 2.82
N VAL A 410 -26.78 20.74 1.77
CA VAL A 410 -25.51 21.19 1.20
C VAL A 410 -25.52 22.71 1.13
N TYR A 411 -24.53 23.34 1.76
CA TYR A 411 -24.44 24.80 1.87
C TYR A 411 -23.52 25.36 0.79
N PHE A 412 -23.98 26.37 0.04
CA PHE A 412 -23.23 26.96 -1.07
C PHE A 412 -22.96 28.45 -0.86
N ASN A 413 -21.74 28.87 -1.20
CA ASN A 413 -21.35 30.26 -1.41
C ASN A 413 -20.78 30.44 -2.82
N VAL A 414 -21.17 31.51 -3.52
CA VAL A 414 -20.67 31.85 -4.86
C VAL A 414 -19.94 33.20 -4.84
N PHE A 415 -18.67 33.17 -5.20
CA PHE A 415 -17.77 34.32 -5.14
C PHE A 415 -17.73 35.13 -6.44
N ALA A 416 -17.96 34.48 -7.58
CA ALA A 416 -17.97 35.12 -8.90
C ALA A 416 -19.18 34.64 -9.72
N GLY A 417 -19.96 35.56 -10.28
CA GLY A 417 -21.18 35.25 -11.01
C GLY A 417 -22.36 34.88 -10.11
N SER A 418 -23.29 34.08 -10.64
CA SER A 418 -24.47 33.58 -9.94
C SER A 418 -24.51 32.04 -10.00
N ALA A 419 -25.14 31.44 -8.99
CA ALA A 419 -25.45 30.01 -9.01
C ALA A 419 -26.53 29.70 -10.07
N VAL A 420 -26.27 28.69 -10.89
CA VAL A 420 -27.20 28.19 -11.90
C VAL A 420 -27.51 26.73 -11.58
N LEU A 421 -28.75 26.46 -11.17
CA LEU A 421 -29.25 25.10 -11.06
C LEU A 421 -29.63 24.59 -12.45
N ARG A 422 -29.03 23.48 -12.85
CA ARG A 422 -29.29 22.79 -14.12
C ARG A 422 -30.06 21.50 -13.89
N THR A 423 -31.01 21.23 -14.77
CA THR A 423 -31.75 19.97 -14.87
C THR A 423 -31.63 19.40 -16.28
N HIS A 424 -31.87 18.10 -16.45
CA HIS A 424 -31.83 17.47 -17.78
C HIS A 424 -32.87 18.06 -18.75
N ALA A 425 -34.06 18.39 -18.24
CA ALA A 425 -35.18 18.90 -19.02
C ALA A 425 -35.80 20.14 -18.36
N ALA A 426 -36.55 20.94 -19.15
CA ALA A 426 -37.41 22.00 -18.66
C ALA A 426 -38.68 21.41 -17.99
N ASN A 427 -39.55 22.27 -17.42
CA ASN A 427 -40.80 21.81 -16.80
C ASN A 427 -41.63 20.94 -17.76
N GLY A 428 -42.07 19.77 -17.27
CA GLY A 428 -42.78 18.77 -18.05
C GLY A 428 -42.88 17.44 -17.31
N GLY A 429 -42.82 16.33 -18.04
CA GLY A 429 -42.92 14.98 -17.44
C GLY A 429 -41.69 14.55 -16.63
N GLN A 430 -40.54 15.17 -16.86
CA GLN A 430 -39.24 14.76 -16.27
C GLN A 430 -38.72 15.72 -15.19
N LYS A 431 -39.33 16.91 -15.09
CA LYS A 431 -38.92 17.96 -14.16
C LYS A 431 -40.10 18.87 -13.85
N GLY A 432 -40.17 19.34 -12.62
CA GLY A 432 -41.14 20.35 -12.22
C GLY A 432 -40.68 21.09 -10.97
N THR A 433 -41.59 21.87 -10.40
CA THR A 433 -41.32 22.63 -9.17
C THR A 433 -42.45 22.43 -8.18
N PHE A 434 -42.14 22.57 -6.90
CA PHE A 434 -43.09 22.63 -5.79
C PHE A 434 -42.67 23.76 -4.84
N TYR A 435 -43.48 24.07 -3.83
CA TYR A 435 -43.14 24.99 -2.75
C TYR A 435 -42.44 26.30 -3.19
N ARG A 436 -43.24 27.24 -3.73
CA ARG A 436 -42.78 28.55 -4.24
C ARG A 436 -43.21 29.67 -3.30
N GLN A 437 -42.57 29.76 -2.14
CA GLN A 437 -42.90 30.78 -1.14
C GLN A 437 -41.66 31.31 -0.42
N ASN A 438 -41.73 32.56 0.00
CA ASN A 438 -40.63 33.29 0.64
C ASN A 438 -39.35 33.26 -0.22
N ASN A 439 -38.24 32.81 0.34
CA ASN A 439 -36.92 32.64 -0.26
C ASN A 439 -36.66 31.19 -0.72
N HIS A 440 -37.73 30.40 -0.93
CA HIS A 440 -37.63 28.98 -1.25
C HIS A 440 -38.21 28.60 -2.61
N LEU A 441 -37.60 27.59 -3.23
CA LEU A 441 -38.08 26.95 -4.45
C LEU A 441 -37.83 25.44 -4.36
N GLY A 442 -38.89 24.63 -4.44
CA GLY A 442 -38.78 23.19 -4.63
C GLY A 442 -38.62 22.84 -6.12
N VAL A 443 -37.73 21.91 -6.43
CA VAL A 443 -37.51 21.32 -7.77
C VAL A 443 -37.53 19.81 -7.65
N TRP A 444 -38.30 19.15 -8.51
CA TRP A 444 -38.29 17.69 -8.61
C TRP A 444 -37.81 17.25 -9.99
N THR A 445 -37.14 16.10 -10.05
CA THR A 445 -36.75 15.41 -11.29
C THR A 445 -37.22 13.96 -11.25
N ASP A 446 -37.55 13.41 -12.41
CA ASP A 446 -37.99 12.03 -12.58
C ASP A 446 -37.53 11.52 -13.95
N ILE A 447 -36.40 10.81 -13.97
CA ILE A 447 -35.73 10.42 -15.21
C ILE A 447 -35.23 8.99 -15.08
N ALA A 448 -35.55 8.16 -16.07
CA ALA A 448 -35.21 6.73 -16.06
C ALA A 448 -35.66 5.99 -14.78
N GLY A 449 -36.77 6.42 -14.17
CA GLY A 449 -37.32 5.85 -12.93
C GLY A 449 -36.60 6.31 -11.65
N VAL A 450 -35.71 7.30 -11.74
CA VAL A 450 -35.01 7.87 -10.58
C VAL A 450 -35.67 9.20 -10.20
N ARG A 451 -36.36 9.20 -9.05
CA ARG A 451 -37.02 10.39 -8.48
C ARG A 451 -36.09 11.14 -7.54
N ASN A 452 -35.98 12.45 -7.71
CA ASN A 452 -35.33 13.33 -6.75
C ASN A 452 -36.21 14.55 -6.43
N ASN A 453 -36.14 15.02 -5.19
CA ASN A 453 -36.82 16.23 -4.74
C ASN A 453 -35.82 17.10 -3.97
N PHE A 454 -35.60 18.32 -4.45
CA PHE A 454 -34.69 19.27 -3.84
C PHE A 454 -35.42 20.56 -3.46
N LEU A 455 -35.04 21.16 -2.34
CA LEU A 455 -35.49 22.47 -1.89
C LEU A 455 -34.32 23.44 -1.88
N ILE A 456 -34.42 24.52 -2.63
CA ILE A 456 -33.45 25.60 -2.62
C ILE A 456 -33.93 26.62 -1.60
N SER A 457 -33.11 26.93 -0.60
CA SER A 457 -33.35 27.95 0.41
C SER A 457 -32.30 29.04 0.28
N GLY A 458 -32.66 30.20 -0.28
CA GLY A 458 -31.69 31.28 -0.51
C GLY A 458 -31.46 32.15 0.72
N GLU A 459 -30.29 32.76 0.80
CA GLU A 459 -29.95 33.71 1.87
C GLU A 459 -30.73 35.03 1.71
N GLY A 460 -31.31 35.53 2.82
CA GLY A 460 -32.07 36.78 2.82
C GLY A 460 -33.15 36.87 1.74
N SER A 461 -33.30 38.05 1.13
CA SER A 461 -34.23 38.23 0.00
C SER A 461 -33.69 37.52 -1.24
N THR A 462 -34.37 36.45 -1.65
CA THR A 462 -33.98 35.62 -2.80
C THR A 462 -35.07 35.61 -3.88
N SER A 463 -34.64 35.67 -5.14
CA SER A 463 -35.51 35.47 -6.31
C SER A 463 -34.92 34.41 -7.25
N PHE A 464 -35.80 33.70 -7.95
CA PHE A 464 -35.42 32.66 -8.89
C PHE A 464 -35.85 33.07 -10.31
N SER A 465 -34.92 33.03 -11.26
CA SER A 465 -35.18 33.38 -12.66
C SER A 465 -35.26 32.12 -13.53
N SER A 466 -36.05 32.18 -14.59
CA SER A 466 -36.18 31.08 -15.58
C SER A 466 -36.65 29.74 -14.98
N ILE A 467 -37.49 29.79 -13.95
CA ILE A 467 -37.96 28.62 -13.16
C ILE A 467 -38.62 27.51 -13.99
N GLU A 468 -39.21 27.84 -15.13
CA GLU A 468 -39.84 26.88 -16.05
C GLU A 468 -38.83 26.18 -16.97
N SER A 469 -37.62 26.73 -17.11
CA SER A 469 -36.57 26.19 -17.98
C SER A 469 -35.75 25.08 -17.28
N ASN A 470 -34.74 24.57 -17.98
CA ASN A 470 -33.75 23.64 -17.45
C ASN A 470 -32.54 24.32 -16.80
N GLU A 471 -32.49 25.66 -16.79
CA GLU A 471 -31.48 26.47 -16.10
C GLU A 471 -32.17 27.52 -15.22
N ILE A 472 -32.01 27.40 -13.90
CA ILE A 472 -32.63 28.29 -12.91
C ILE A 472 -31.54 29.08 -12.21
N THR A 473 -31.56 30.40 -12.32
CA THR A 473 -30.61 31.27 -11.62
C THR A 473 -31.13 31.61 -10.22
N VAL A 474 -30.30 31.41 -9.21
CA VAL A 474 -30.57 31.85 -7.83
C VAL A 474 -29.98 33.24 -7.63
N ASN A 475 -30.81 34.22 -7.26
CA ASN A 475 -30.40 35.61 -7.12
C ASN A 475 -30.67 36.12 -5.71
N ASN A 476 -29.61 36.44 -4.96
CA ASN A 476 -29.67 37.20 -3.71
C ASN A 476 -28.36 37.99 -3.52
N SER A 477 -28.35 38.96 -2.60
CA SER A 477 -27.19 39.83 -2.39
C SER A 477 -25.99 39.14 -1.75
N ALA A 478 -26.20 38.02 -1.05
CA ALA A 478 -25.15 37.27 -0.38
C ALA A 478 -24.48 36.22 -1.29
N ASN A 479 -25.08 35.96 -2.48
CA ASN A 479 -24.70 34.86 -3.36
C ASN A 479 -24.57 33.51 -2.63
N ALA A 480 -25.45 33.27 -1.67
CA ALA A 480 -25.43 32.08 -0.82
C ALA A 480 -26.80 31.41 -0.77
N PHE A 481 -26.82 30.08 -0.68
CA PHE A 481 -28.04 29.29 -0.55
C PHE A 481 -27.75 27.90 0.01
N THR A 482 -28.79 27.23 0.45
CA THR A 482 -28.74 25.82 0.87
C THR A 482 -29.58 25.01 -0.09
N LEU A 483 -29.05 23.87 -0.52
CA LEU A 483 -29.80 22.85 -1.21
C LEU A 483 -30.15 21.75 -0.22
N SER A 484 -31.44 21.43 -0.09
CA SER A 484 -31.93 20.35 0.77
C SER A 484 -32.46 19.20 -0.09
N TYR A 485 -32.03 17.96 0.14
CA TYR A 485 -32.69 16.78 -0.42
C TYR A 485 -33.88 16.38 0.46
N LEU A 486 -35.07 16.27 -0.12
CA LEU A 486 -36.30 15.99 0.61
C LEU A 486 -36.73 14.53 0.49
N PRO A 487 -37.14 13.88 1.59
CA PRO A 487 -37.40 12.45 1.63
C PRO A 487 -38.77 12.07 1.03
N THR A 488 -38.88 12.15 -0.28
CA THR A 488 -40.07 11.73 -1.02
C THR A 488 -39.64 11.03 -2.30
N LEU A 489 -40.09 9.79 -2.51
CA LEU A 489 -39.77 9.00 -3.71
C LEU A 489 -40.94 8.88 -4.69
N ASP A 490 -42.15 9.19 -4.23
CA ASP A 490 -43.36 9.20 -5.06
C ASP A 490 -44.09 10.54 -4.90
N GLY A 491 -44.41 11.18 -6.02
CA GLY A 491 -45.10 12.47 -6.02
C GLY A 491 -44.23 13.65 -5.58
N ILE A 492 -44.87 14.72 -5.10
CA ILE A 492 -44.20 15.95 -4.66
C ILE A 492 -44.24 16.06 -3.13
N PRO A 493 -43.18 16.61 -2.49
CA PRO A 493 -43.19 16.88 -1.05
C PRO A 493 -44.34 17.80 -0.65
N SER A 494 -44.89 17.59 0.56
CA SER A 494 -45.89 18.48 1.13
C SER A 494 -45.28 19.82 1.55
N ASP A 495 -46.13 20.85 1.70
CA ASP A 495 -45.70 22.13 2.26
C ASP A 495 -45.16 21.96 3.68
N SER A 496 -45.77 21.11 4.51
CA SER A 496 -45.30 20.82 5.87
C SER A 496 -43.90 20.20 5.93
N MET A 497 -43.59 19.27 5.01
CA MET A 497 -42.24 18.71 4.89
C MET A 497 -41.27 19.80 4.45
N SER A 498 -41.65 20.57 3.43
CA SER A 498 -40.82 21.66 2.91
C SER A 498 -40.52 22.72 3.99
N GLU A 499 -41.51 23.07 4.82
CA GLU A 499 -41.36 23.98 5.96
C GLU A 499 -40.42 23.42 7.03
N PHE A 500 -40.53 22.12 7.37
CA PHE A 500 -39.65 21.47 8.33
C PHE A 500 -38.18 21.57 7.93
N PHE A 501 -37.85 21.22 6.67
CA PHE A 501 -36.48 21.33 6.18
C PHE A 501 -36.06 22.77 5.88
N ALA A 502 -36.99 23.68 5.56
CA ALA A 502 -36.69 25.10 5.38
C ALA A 502 -36.30 25.79 6.70
N ALA A 503 -36.89 25.37 7.82
CA ALA A 503 -36.81 26.08 9.10
C ALA A 503 -35.37 26.34 9.61
N THR A 504 -34.45 25.41 9.36
CA THR A 504 -33.03 25.54 9.74
C THR A 504 -32.08 25.48 8.55
N ALA A 505 -32.59 25.53 7.31
CA ALA A 505 -31.77 25.41 6.11
C ALA A 505 -30.65 26.46 6.03
N ARG A 506 -30.82 27.64 6.65
CA ARG A 506 -29.81 28.71 6.67
C ARG A 506 -29.00 28.79 7.96
N ASN A 507 -29.17 27.83 8.87
CA ASN A 507 -28.28 27.62 10.00
C ASN A 507 -27.07 26.80 9.50
N ILE A 508 -26.03 27.50 9.06
CA ILE A 508 -24.92 26.89 8.32
C ILE A 508 -24.07 26.01 9.23
N VAL A 509 -23.94 24.74 8.86
CA VAL A 509 -23.00 23.81 9.49
C VAL A 509 -21.72 23.81 8.67
N ALA A 510 -20.62 24.26 9.25
CA ALA A 510 -19.29 24.18 8.65
C ALA A 510 -18.58 22.88 9.02
N ARG A 511 -18.79 22.39 10.26
CA ARG A 511 -18.14 21.19 10.78
C ARG A 511 -19.03 20.36 11.69
N VAL A 512 -18.72 19.07 11.77
CA VAL A 512 -19.32 18.12 12.71
C VAL A 512 -18.20 17.49 13.52
N ASP A 513 -18.21 17.78 14.82
CA ASP A 513 -17.29 17.14 15.75
C ASP A 513 -17.88 15.80 16.16
N VAL A 514 -17.11 14.73 15.96
CA VAL A 514 -17.41 13.40 16.48
C VAL A 514 -16.41 13.07 17.57
N ASP A 515 -16.92 12.87 18.78
CA ASP A 515 -16.15 12.55 19.97
C ASP A 515 -16.66 11.24 20.58
N TYR A 516 -15.83 10.61 21.43
CA TYR A 516 -16.20 9.38 22.13
C TYR A 516 -15.76 9.42 23.60
N SER A 517 -16.43 8.60 24.41
CA SER A 517 -16.02 8.29 25.78
C SER A 517 -16.23 6.81 26.08
N VAL A 518 -15.24 6.17 26.69
CA VAL A 518 -15.28 4.77 27.09
C VAL A 518 -15.55 4.64 28.59
N ASP A 519 -16.60 3.92 28.95
CA ASP A 519 -16.82 3.44 30.31
C ASP A 519 -16.38 1.98 30.42
N ARG A 520 -15.16 1.77 30.90
CA ARG A 520 -14.57 0.42 31.08
C ARG A 520 -15.26 -0.41 32.17
N SER A 521 -16.05 0.19 33.06
CA SER A 521 -16.79 -0.57 34.08
C SER A 521 -18.03 -1.27 33.51
N THR A 522 -18.54 -0.76 32.39
CA THR A 522 -19.72 -1.31 31.70
C THR A 522 -19.43 -1.73 30.27
N ASN A 523 -18.19 -1.58 29.79
CA ASN A 523 -17.77 -1.76 28.40
C ASN A 523 -18.63 -0.97 27.40
N ARG A 524 -19.09 0.22 27.79
CA ARG A 524 -19.93 1.08 26.93
C ARG A 524 -19.08 2.16 26.29
N VAL A 525 -19.30 2.37 25.00
CA VAL A 525 -18.72 3.48 24.24
C VAL A 525 -19.85 4.42 23.86
N THR A 526 -19.79 5.66 24.36
CA THR A 526 -20.72 6.72 23.95
C THR A 526 -20.04 7.54 22.86
N VAL A 527 -20.68 7.63 21.70
CA VAL A 527 -20.23 8.46 20.57
C VAL A 527 -21.17 9.65 20.44
N SER A 528 -20.61 10.85 20.31
CA SER A 528 -21.35 12.11 20.30
C SER A 528 -21.03 12.93 19.06
N HIS A 529 -22.06 13.42 18.38
CA HIS A 529 -21.97 14.30 17.23
C HIS A 529 -22.44 15.70 17.64
N THR A 530 -21.65 16.72 17.33
CA THR A 530 -22.01 18.13 17.57
C THR A 530 -21.83 18.94 16.29
N TYR A 531 -22.88 19.66 15.88
CA TYR A 531 -22.87 20.49 14.67
C TYR A 531 -22.45 21.91 15.00
N ARG A 532 -21.50 22.47 14.23
CA ARG A 532 -20.95 23.80 14.46
C ARG A 532 -20.84 24.65 13.19
N ASP A 533 -20.92 25.96 13.38
CA ASP A 533 -20.61 26.95 12.35
C ASP A 533 -19.08 27.13 12.19
N ASP A 534 -18.69 28.03 11.30
CA ASP A 534 -17.30 28.36 10.99
C ASP A 534 -16.60 29.14 12.11
N GLN A 535 -17.34 29.68 13.09
CA GLN A 535 -16.77 30.25 14.32
C GLN A 535 -16.70 29.23 15.47
N GLY A 536 -17.12 27.98 15.23
CA GLY A 536 -17.12 26.92 16.23
C GLY A 536 -18.28 26.97 17.23
N ALA A 537 -19.26 27.85 17.03
CA ALA A 537 -20.47 27.85 17.85
C ALA A 537 -21.41 26.73 17.42
N VAL A 538 -22.20 26.22 18.37
CA VAL A 538 -23.11 25.09 18.15
C VAL A 538 -24.34 25.55 17.38
N VAL A 539 -24.77 24.77 16.39
CA VAL A 539 -25.82 25.14 15.43
C VAL A 539 -27.00 24.17 15.48
N ASP A 540 -28.22 24.70 15.60
CA ASP A 540 -29.44 23.90 15.42
C ASP A 540 -29.63 23.58 13.92
N THR A 541 -29.72 22.30 13.56
CA THR A 541 -29.85 21.82 12.18
C THR A 541 -30.84 20.64 12.10
N ILE A 542 -31.00 20.08 10.91
CA ILE A 542 -31.65 18.77 10.71
C ILE A 542 -30.54 17.73 10.49
N ALA A 543 -30.35 16.86 11.47
CA ALA A 543 -29.43 15.74 11.42
C ALA A 543 -30.13 14.50 10.85
N GLY A 544 -29.51 13.78 9.93
CA GLY A 544 -29.95 12.42 9.58
C GLY A 544 -29.19 11.39 10.38
N LEU A 545 -29.92 10.69 11.24
CA LEU A 545 -29.39 9.58 12.02
C LEU A 545 -29.45 8.32 11.15
N HIS A 546 -28.30 7.69 10.93
CA HIS A 546 -28.20 6.39 10.27
C HIS A 546 -28.69 5.27 11.20
N PRO A 547 -28.91 4.02 10.70
CA PRO A 547 -29.39 2.91 11.52
C PRO A 547 -28.60 2.70 12.82
N MET A 548 -27.27 2.68 12.77
CA MET A 548 -26.46 2.58 14.00
C MET A 548 -26.74 3.75 14.97
N HIS A 549 -27.05 4.94 14.48
CA HIS A 549 -27.30 6.10 15.34
C HIS A 549 -28.66 5.97 16.04
N TRP A 550 -29.76 5.90 15.29
CA TRP A 550 -31.10 5.97 15.89
C TRP A 550 -31.49 4.68 16.64
N LYS A 551 -30.90 3.53 16.32
CA LYS A 551 -31.11 2.28 17.08
C LYS A 551 -30.45 2.32 18.47
N HIS A 552 -29.40 3.12 18.62
CA HIS A 552 -28.58 3.19 19.82
C HIS A 552 -28.63 4.56 20.53
N SER A 553 -29.51 5.46 20.08
CA SER A 553 -29.65 6.83 20.60
C SER A 553 -31.02 7.04 21.24
N PRO A 554 -31.11 7.80 22.35
CA PRO A 554 -32.39 8.29 22.87
C PRO A 554 -32.92 9.51 22.10
N GLN A 555 -32.21 10.01 21.07
CA GLN A 555 -32.61 11.19 20.30
C GLN A 555 -33.95 10.93 19.59
N LEU A 556 -34.94 11.78 19.88
CA LEU A 556 -36.23 11.75 19.19
C LEU A 556 -36.04 12.18 17.74
N THR A 557 -36.62 11.41 16.82
CA THR A 557 -36.64 11.69 15.38
C THR A 557 -38.00 12.25 14.97
N SER A 558 -38.04 12.95 13.85
CA SER A 558 -39.27 13.36 13.16
C SER A 558 -39.92 12.17 12.45
N ASP A 559 -41.09 12.41 11.86
CA ASP A 559 -41.78 11.45 10.97
C ASP A 559 -41.13 11.34 9.59
N TYR A 560 -40.13 12.17 9.29
CA TYR A 560 -39.44 12.18 8.01
C TYR A 560 -38.23 11.25 8.03
N GLN A 561 -38.19 10.32 7.08
CA GLN A 561 -37.14 9.32 6.94
C GLN A 561 -36.98 8.88 5.48
N ILE A 562 -35.80 8.35 5.13
CA ILE A 562 -35.56 7.81 3.79
C ILE A 562 -34.51 6.70 3.78
N ARG A 563 -34.60 5.78 2.81
CA ARG A 563 -33.67 4.65 2.67
C ARG A 563 -32.34 5.07 2.04
N SER A 564 -31.26 4.98 2.80
CA SER A 564 -29.87 5.06 2.33
C SER A 564 -29.35 3.76 1.74
N SER A 565 -28.08 3.73 1.34
CA SER A 565 -27.36 2.48 1.01
C SER A 565 -27.23 1.55 2.22
N ARG A 566 -27.34 2.08 3.45
CA ARG A 566 -27.10 1.37 4.72
C ARG A 566 -28.36 1.05 5.52
N GLY A 567 -29.54 1.41 5.02
CA GLY A 567 -30.82 1.29 5.74
C GLY A 567 -31.55 2.63 5.89
N ILE A 568 -32.54 2.71 6.80
CA ILE A 568 -33.33 3.94 6.95
C ILE A 568 -32.55 5.03 7.71
N ILE A 569 -32.40 6.20 7.11
CA ILE A 569 -31.99 7.44 7.79
C ILE A 569 -33.24 8.14 8.34
N LYS A 570 -33.22 8.49 9.63
CA LYS A 570 -34.29 9.24 10.30
C LYS A 570 -33.83 10.66 10.61
N PHE A 571 -34.63 11.66 10.27
CA PHE A 571 -34.25 13.06 10.46
C PHE A 571 -34.67 13.58 11.83
N ALA A 572 -33.80 14.34 12.50
CA ALA A 572 -34.05 14.97 13.79
C ALA A 572 -33.63 16.45 13.76
N ALA A 573 -34.51 17.33 14.25
CA ALA A 573 -34.13 18.72 14.52
C ALA A 573 -33.31 18.76 15.82
N THR A 574 -32.02 19.01 15.70
CA THR A 574 -31.09 19.01 16.84
C THR A 574 -29.81 19.77 16.52
N ARG A 575 -29.03 20.08 17.55
CA ARG A 575 -27.66 20.60 17.45
C ARG A 575 -26.58 19.57 17.78
N SER A 576 -26.99 18.45 18.35
CA SER A 576 -26.12 17.36 18.77
C SER A 576 -26.93 16.10 19.07
N PHE A 577 -26.34 14.93 18.92
CA PHE A 577 -26.91 13.69 19.43
C PHE A 577 -25.79 12.75 19.87
N SER A 578 -26.13 11.76 20.70
CA SER A 578 -25.21 10.71 21.10
C SER A 578 -25.87 9.34 20.99
N TYR A 579 -25.07 8.31 20.76
CA TYR A 579 -25.50 6.92 20.77
C TYR A 579 -24.51 6.06 21.53
N VAL A 580 -24.97 4.90 22.03
CA VAL A 580 -24.16 4.02 22.87
C VAL A 580 -24.06 2.64 22.26
N ILE A 581 -22.82 2.23 22.02
CA ILE A 581 -22.45 0.90 21.54
C ILE A 581 -21.67 0.14 22.61
N HIS A 582 -21.51 -1.16 22.42
CA HIS A 582 -20.89 -2.05 23.40
C HIS A 582 -19.60 -2.64 22.85
N TYR A 583 -18.56 -2.62 23.66
CA TYR A 583 -17.32 -3.31 23.41
C TYR A 583 -17.41 -4.74 23.95
N VAL A 584 -17.07 -5.72 23.12
CA VAL A 584 -17.22 -7.15 23.44
C VAL A 584 -15.97 -7.78 24.06
N GLY A 585 -14.88 -7.01 24.19
CA GLY A 585 -13.61 -7.52 24.69
C GLY A 585 -12.71 -8.07 23.57
N VAL A 586 -11.42 -8.16 23.87
CA VAL A 586 -10.42 -8.85 23.05
C VAL A 586 -9.52 -9.68 23.94
N LEU A 587 -8.92 -10.73 23.39
CA LEU A 587 -7.89 -11.54 24.05
C LEU A 587 -6.61 -11.55 23.22
N PRO A 588 -5.41 -11.54 23.86
CA PRO A 588 -4.15 -11.72 23.15
C PRO A 588 -4.07 -13.09 22.48
N THR A 589 -4.58 -14.13 23.12
CA THR A 589 -4.74 -15.46 22.54
C THR A 589 -5.80 -16.23 23.34
N LEU A 590 -6.28 -17.35 22.80
CA LEU A 590 -7.12 -18.26 23.58
C LEU A 590 -6.30 -18.96 24.69
N PRO A 591 -6.90 -19.24 25.86
CA PRO A 591 -6.19 -19.94 26.92
C PRO A 591 -6.03 -21.44 26.61
N ALA A 592 -4.88 -22.00 26.98
CA ALA A 592 -4.68 -23.45 27.06
C ALA A 592 -5.51 -24.06 28.20
N ILE A 593 -6.66 -24.67 27.89
CA ILE A 593 -7.53 -25.32 28.89
C ILE A 593 -7.19 -26.81 28.96
N SER A 594 -6.74 -27.27 30.14
CA SER A 594 -6.41 -28.69 30.35
C SER A 594 -7.57 -29.62 29.98
N GLN A 595 -7.23 -30.77 29.38
CA GLN A 595 -8.18 -31.83 28.97
C GLN A 595 -9.11 -31.48 27.79
N THR A 596 -8.87 -30.36 27.09
CA THR A 596 -9.67 -29.99 25.91
C THR A 596 -9.06 -30.49 24.60
N TYR A 597 -7.74 -30.61 24.54
CA TYR A 597 -6.98 -31.16 23.41
C TYR A 597 -6.00 -32.24 23.88
N ASP A 598 -5.48 -33.02 22.94
CA ASP A 598 -4.35 -33.93 23.21
C ASP A 598 -3.04 -33.11 23.20
N PRO A 599 -2.31 -33.03 24.33
CA PRO A 599 -1.09 -32.24 24.42
C PRO A 599 0.02 -32.76 23.48
N ASP A 600 0.10 -34.07 23.23
CA ASP A 600 1.14 -34.63 22.37
C ASP A 600 0.90 -34.24 20.91
N ILE A 601 -0.37 -34.21 20.47
CA ILE A 601 -0.75 -33.74 19.13
C ILE A 601 -0.43 -32.26 18.96
N LEU A 602 -0.83 -31.42 19.93
CA LEU A 602 -0.59 -29.98 19.82
C LEU A 602 0.91 -29.65 19.80
N GLN A 603 1.70 -30.28 20.68
CA GLN A 603 3.16 -30.12 20.70
C GLN A 603 3.80 -30.59 19.38
N ALA A 604 3.33 -31.71 18.82
CA ALA A 604 3.82 -32.20 17.53
C ALA A 604 3.52 -31.24 16.38
N LEU A 605 2.36 -30.57 16.38
CA LEU A 605 2.01 -29.56 15.37
C LEU A 605 2.86 -28.29 15.48
N VAL A 606 3.20 -27.86 16.71
CA VAL A 606 4.16 -26.77 16.94
C VAL A 606 5.54 -27.19 16.42
N ALA A 607 6.00 -28.39 16.78
CA ALA A 607 7.29 -28.93 16.33
C ALA A 607 7.35 -29.07 14.79
N GLU A 608 6.28 -29.52 14.12
CA GLU A 608 6.19 -29.61 12.65
C GLU A 608 6.40 -28.24 11.98
N PHE A 609 5.91 -27.16 12.59
CA PHE A 609 6.17 -25.80 12.10
C PHE A 609 7.63 -25.40 12.35
N MET A 610 8.16 -25.66 13.54
CA MET A 610 9.54 -25.32 13.91
C MET A 610 10.57 -26.04 13.03
N ASP A 611 10.34 -27.32 12.73
CA ASP A 611 11.24 -28.18 11.95
C ASP A 611 11.40 -27.73 10.49
N GLN A 612 10.46 -26.92 9.96
CA GLN A 612 10.60 -26.30 8.64
C GLN A 612 11.69 -25.22 8.61
N GLY A 613 12.07 -24.67 9.77
CA GLY A 613 13.13 -23.69 9.93
C GLY A 613 12.77 -22.25 9.56
N ALA A 614 13.67 -21.33 9.93
CA ALA A 614 13.46 -19.88 9.84
C ALA A 614 13.26 -19.33 8.41
N ALA A 615 13.74 -20.04 7.39
CA ALA A 615 13.56 -19.64 5.99
C ALA A 615 12.18 -20.01 5.40
N SER A 616 11.44 -20.90 6.08
CA SER A 616 10.20 -21.48 5.53
C SER A 616 8.94 -20.76 6.03
N TRP A 617 8.99 -20.10 7.20
CA TRP A 617 7.80 -19.46 7.77
C TRP A 617 7.42 -18.13 7.11
N ILE A 618 8.35 -17.50 6.39
CA ILE A 618 8.12 -16.28 5.61
C ILE A 618 8.96 -16.29 4.33
N ASN A 619 8.31 -16.04 3.19
CA ASN A 619 8.95 -15.94 1.87
C ASN A 619 8.54 -14.68 1.09
N SER A 620 7.81 -13.76 1.73
CA SER A 620 7.38 -12.48 1.15
C SER A 620 8.26 -11.33 1.67
N THR A 621 8.33 -10.28 0.86
CA THR A 621 8.94 -8.98 1.15
C THR A 621 7.94 -7.83 1.16
N ASP A 622 6.66 -8.10 0.83
CA ASP A 622 5.61 -7.08 0.86
C ASP A 622 4.92 -7.00 2.22
N THR A 623 4.35 -5.84 2.51
CA THR A 623 3.72 -5.55 3.80
C THR A 623 2.53 -6.46 4.15
N TYR A 624 1.71 -6.91 3.18
CA TYR A 624 0.52 -7.70 3.50
C TYR A 624 0.86 -9.14 3.84
N TRP A 625 1.55 -9.84 2.93
CA TRP A 625 1.85 -11.25 3.12
C TRP A 625 2.87 -11.47 4.24
N SER A 626 3.82 -10.54 4.40
CA SER A 626 4.69 -10.51 5.58
C SER A 626 3.86 -10.32 6.86
N GLY A 627 2.93 -9.37 6.87
CA GLY A 627 1.99 -9.14 7.97
C GLY A 627 1.23 -10.40 8.37
N LYS A 628 0.61 -11.10 7.41
CA LYS A 628 -0.10 -12.36 7.68
C LYS A 628 0.79 -13.42 8.31
N ALA A 629 2.03 -13.56 7.82
CA ALA A 629 3.01 -14.47 8.43
C ALA A 629 3.37 -14.06 9.87
N TYR A 630 3.50 -12.76 10.15
CA TYR A 630 3.75 -12.24 11.49
C TYR A 630 2.59 -12.52 12.46
N GLY A 631 1.35 -12.31 12.01
CA GLY A 631 0.16 -12.66 12.78
C GLY A 631 0.09 -14.15 13.11
N ARG A 632 0.34 -15.02 12.12
CA ARG A 632 0.40 -16.48 12.29
C ARG A 632 1.41 -16.89 13.35
N VAL A 633 2.63 -16.36 13.28
CA VAL A 633 3.70 -16.69 14.23
C VAL A 633 3.44 -16.10 15.61
N ALA A 634 2.79 -14.94 15.71
CA ALA A 634 2.36 -14.40 17.00
C ALA A 634 1.36 -15.33 17.72
N GLU A 635 0.35 -15.85 17.02
CA GLU A 635 -0.59 -16.82 17.60
C GLU A 635 0.11 -18.14 17.97
N LEU A 636 1.02 -18.63 17.12
CA LEU A 636 1.79 -19.85 17.41
C LEU A 636 2.73 -19.69 18.61
N ALA A 637 3.40 -18.55 18.75
CA ALA A 637 4.26 -18.26 19.89
C ALA A 637 3.47 -18.22 21.20
N ALA A 638 2.29 -17.59 21.18
CA ALA A 638 1.40 -17.54 22.33
C ALA A 638 0.89 -18.93 22.73
N ILE A 639 0.58 -19.80 21.75
CA ILE A 639 0.20 -21.19 22.01
C ILE A 639 1.37 -21.96 22.63
N ALA A 640 2.56 -21.90 22.02
CA ALA A 640 3.75 -22.60 22.50
C ALA A 640 4.06 -22.24 23.97
N ASP A 641 4.00 -20.95 24.31
CA ASP A 641 4.14 -20.46 25.69
C ASP A 641 3.07 -21.05 26.61
N SER A 642 1.81 -20.98 26.20
CA SER A 642 0.68 -21.44 27.03
C SER A 642 0.69 -22.93 27.37
N ILE A 643 1.41 -23.76 26.58
CA ILE A 643 1.53 -25.20 26.78
C ILE A 643 2.91 -25.64 27.30
N GLY A 644 3.78 -24.70 27.65
CA GLY A 644 5.10 -24.96 28.25
C GLY A 644 6.20 -25.35 27.25
N MET A 645 6.05 -25.02 25.97
CA MET A 645 7.09 -25.13 24.94
C MET A 645 7.93 -23.85 24.90
N ASP A 646 8.57 -23.52 26.03
CA ASP A 646 9.24 -22.24 26.25
C ASP A 646 10.37 -21.95 25.25
N THR A 647 11.06 -23.00 24.77
CA THR A 647 12.17 -22.88 23.82
C THR A 647 11.64 -22.48 22.44
N GLU A 648 10.60 -23.14 21.97
CA GLU A 648 9.92 -22.88 20.71
C GLU A 648 9.25 -21.50 20.74
N ALA A 649 8.55 -21.16 21.82
CA ALA A 649 7.97 -19.83 22.02
C ALA A 649 9.03 -18.73 21.93
N THR A 650 10.16 -18.89 22.62
CA THR A 650 11.29 -17.94 22.57
C THR A 650 11.86 -17.83 21.17
N GLN A 651 12.01 -18.94 20.45
CA GLN A 651 12.54 -18.96 19.09
C GLN A 651 11.62 -18.24 18.10
N LEU A 652 10.30 -18.46 18.20
CA LEU A 652 9.29 -17.77 17.38
C LEU A 652 9.28 -16.26 17.65
N LEU A 653 9.34 -15.86 18.93
CA LEU A 653 9.44 -14.45 19.31
C LEU A 653 10.72 -13.80 18.78
N ASN A 654 11.85 -14.52 18.78
CA ASN A 654 13.11 -14.03 18.20
C ASN A 654 13.02 -13.85 16.68
N TRP A 655 12.32 -14.74 15.98
CA TRP A 655 12.06 -14.56 14.54
C TRP A 655 11.22 -13.31 14.26
N LEU A 656 10.16 -13.08 15.05
CA LEU A 656 9.36 -11.86 14.94
C LEU A 656 10.19 -10.61 15.22
N LYS A 657 10.98 -10.61 16.31
CA LYS A 657 11.88 -9.49 16.65
C LYS A 657 12.84 -9.16 15.51
N ALA A 658 13.46 -10.18 14.90
CA ALA A 658 14.38 -9.98 13.80
C ALA A 658 13.68 -9.37 12.58
N GLN A 659 12.50 -9.88 12.20
CA GLN A 659 11.75 -9.33 11.06
C GLN A 659 11.24 -7.91 11.32
N LEU A 660 10.68 -7.62 12.49
CA LEU A 660 10.21 -6.26 12.78
C LEU A 660 11.38 -5.26 12.92
N ALA A 661 12.51 -5.67 13.48
CA ALA A 661 13.71 -4.83 13.56
C ALA A 661 14.25 -4.47 12.16
N ASP A 662 14.23 -5.43 11.23
CA ASP A 662 14.56 -5.25 9.81
C ASP A 662 13.62 -4.20 9.18
N TRP A 663 12.30 -4.41 9.25
CA TRP A 663 11.30 -3.44 8.77
C TRP A 663 11.42 -2.04 9.39
N PHE A 664 11.84 -1.96 10.65
CA PHE A 664 11.98 -0.72 11.40
C PHE A 664 13.34 -0.03 11.20
N THR A 665 14.16 -0.53 10.29
CA THR A 665 15.44 0.03 9.91
C THR A 665 15.42 0.33 8.42
N ALA A 666 15.56 1.60 8.03
CA ALA A 666 15.56 1.96 6.61
C ALA A 666 16.95 1.91 5.97
N GLU A 667 18.00 1.83 6.77
CA GLU A 667 19.39 1.85 6.30
C GLU A 667 20.19 0.70 6.91
N THR A 668 20.78 -0.12 6.04
CA THR A 668 21.73 -1.18 6.39
C THR A 668 23.08 -0.89 5.73
N GLU A 669 24.16 -0.99 6.49
CA GLU A 669 25.54 -0.77 5.99
C GLU A 669 25.75 0.59 5.30
N GLY A 670 25.09 1.65 5.79
CA GLY A 670 25.23 3.02 5.26
C GLY A 670 24.50 3.24 3.93
N ARG A 671 23.61 2.31 3.53
CA ARG A 671 22.81 2.41 2.31
C ARG A 671 21.34 2.21 2.64
N LEU A 672 20.50 3.02 2.02
CA LEU A 672 19.06 2.86 2.11
C LEU A 672 18.66 1.47 1.56
N ASP A 673 17.81 0.76 2.29
CA ASP A 673 17.40 -0.57 1.90
C ASP A 673 16.53 -0.55 0.63
N THR A 674 16.44 -1.70 -0.05
CA THR A 674 15.65 -1.83 -1.29
C THR A 674 14.32 -2.55 -1.05
N HIS A 675 14.20 -3.26 0.07
CA HIS A 675 13.02 -4.00 0.52
C HIS A 675 12.93 -3.88 2.05
N LYS A 676 11.77 -4.17 2.60
CA LYS A 676 11.49 -4.21 4.04
C LYS A 676 11.92 -2.97 4.81
N TYR A 677 11.49 -1.79 4.37
CA TYR A 677 11.67 -0.55 5.11
C TYR A 677 10.48 0.38 4.94
N PHE A 678 10.40 1.38 5.81
CA PHE A 678 9.37 2.42 5.76
C PHE A 678 9.91 3.77 5.28
N VAL A 679 9.10 4.44 4.47
CA VAL A 679 9.33 5.81 3.98
C VAL A 679 8.19 6.70 4.45
N TYR A 680 8.52 7.88 4.98
CA TYR A 680 7.53 8.91 5.27
C TYR A 680 7.38 9.86 4.09
N ASP A 681 6.26 9.78 3.39
CA ASP A 681 5.90 10.74 2.34
C ASP A 681 5.27 11.98 3.00
N ALA A 682 6.07 13.03 3.15
CA ALA A 682 5.64 14.28 3.76
C ALA A 682 4.56 15.03 2.94
N GLN A 683 4.48 14.79 1.63
CA GLN A 683 3.50 15.44 0.76
C GLN A 683 2.10 14.87 0.97
N TRP A 684 2.01 13.55 1.17
CA TRP A 684 0.77 12.84 1.45
C TRP A 684 0.55 12.57 2.94
N SER A 685 1.51 12.97 3.77
CA SER A 685 1.47 12.86 5.22
C SER A 685 1.20 11.41 5.64
N THR A 686 1.96 10.46 5.10
CA THR A 686 1.70 9.01 5.24
C THR A 686 2.97 8.18 5.21
N LEU A 687 2.91 7.00 5.83
CA LEU A 687 3.99 6.03 5.83
C LEU A 687 3.77 5.00 4.72
N LEU A 688 4.83 4.67 4.00
CA LEU A 688 4.84 3.71 2.89
C LEU A 688 5.84 2.60 3.19
N GLY A 689 5.36 1.35 3.30
CA GLY A 689 6.22 0.18 3.47
C GLY A 689 6.61 -0.43 2.12
N LEU A 690 7.87 -0.81 1.97
CA LEU A 690 8.42 -1.46 0.77
C LEU A 690 8.68 -2.93 1.08
N ASP A 691 8.25 -3.91 0.29
CA ASP A 691 7.47 -3.77 -0.95
C ASP A 691 5.98 -3.48 -0.67
N GLU A 692 5.35 -2.79 -1.61
CA GLU A 692 3.92 -2.54 -1.61
C GLU A 692 3.16 -3.78 -2.11
N ALA A 693 1.93 -3.94 -1.64
CA ALA A 693 0.95 -4.86 -2.19
C ALA A 693 -0.44 -4.20 -2.23
N PHE A 694 -1.31 -4.69 -3.12
CA PHE A 694 -2.72 -4.30 -3.21
C PHE A 694 -2.99 -2.79 -3.36
N GLY A 695 -2.04 -2.03 -3.91
CA GLY A 695 -2.16 -0.59 -4.10
C GLY A 695 -1.93 0.22 -2.82
N SER A 696 -1.25 -0.35 -1.82
CA SER A 696 -0.88 0.36 -0.58
C SER A 696 -0.07 1.63 -0.81
N HIS A 697 0.64 1.81 -1.93
CA HIS A 697 1.18 3.14 -2.28
C HIS A 697 0.20 3.90 -3.16
N GLN A 698 -0.04 3.41 -4.38
CA GLN A 698 -0.72 4.18 -5.43
C GLN A 698 -2.15 4.60 -5.09
N ARG A 699 -2.82 3.83 -4.22
CA ARG A 699 -4.17 4.08 -3.74
C ARG A 699 -4.20 4.45 -2.26
N LEU A 700 -3.05 4.38 -1.58
CA LEU A 700 -2.92 4.37 -0.13
C LEU A 700 -3.76 3.27 0.54
N ALA A 701 -4.08 2.20 -0.19
CA ALA A 701 -5.05 1.23 0.28
C ALA A 701 -4.53 0.45 1.51
N ASP A 702 -5.45 0.08 2.39
CA ASP A 702 -5.28 -1.06 3.29
C ASP A 702 -4.17 -0.96 4.36
N HIS A 703 -3.63 0.22 4.66
CA HIS A 703 -2.58 0.33 5.71
C HIS A 703 -3.04 -0.21 7.07
N HIS A 704 -4.30 0.00 7.47
CA HIS A 704 -4.83 -0.63 8.68
C HIS A 704 -4.84 -2.17 8.62
N PHE A 705 -5.09 -2.79 7.47
CA PHE A 705 -5.01 -4.24 7.32
C PHE A 705 -3.56 -4.71 7.41
N HIS A 706 -2.66 -4.08 6.63
CA HIS A 706 -1.25 -4.45 6.58
C HIS A 706 -0.55 -4.20 7.92
N TYR A 707 -0.55 -2.95 8.38
CA TYR A 707 0.19 -2.52 9.57
C TYR A 707 -0.49 -2.99 10.86
N GLY A 708 -1.79 -3.32 10.81
CA GLY A 708 -2.48 -3.99 11.90
C GLY A 708 -1.83 -5.32 12.29
N TYR A 709 -1.35 -6.09 11.32
CA TYR A 709 -0.58 -7.32 11.59
C TYR A 709 0.79 -7.05 12.23
N PHE A 710 1.48 -6.00 11.80
CA PHE A 710 2.75 -5.60 12.42
C PHE A 710 2.55 -5.21 13.88
N VAL A 711 1.51 -4.41 14.17
CA VAL A 711 1.14 -4.03 15.54
C VAL A 711 0.70 -5.24 16.36
N ARG A 712 -0.03 -6.19 15.77
CA ARG A 712 -0.42 -7.45 16.45
C ARG A 712 0.81 -8.27 16.86
N ALA A 713 1.76 -8.45 15.96
CA ALA A 713 3.00 -9.18 16.22
C ALA A 713 3.90 -8.45 17.22
N ALA A 714 4.01 -7.13 17.11
CA ALA A 714 4.70 -6.29 18.09
C ALA A 714 4.06 -6.46 19.47
N ALA A 715 2.73 -6.38 19.59
CA ALA A 715 2.03 -6.57 20.87
C ALA A 715 2.35 -7.93 21.50
N GLU A 716 2.50 -9.01 20.72
CA GLU A 716 2.92 -10.31 21.25
C GLU A 716 4.35 -10.29 21.78
N ILE A 717 5.30 -9.72 21.03
CA ILE A 717 6.68 -9.52 21.51
C ILE A 717 6.69 -8.75 22.82
N CYS A 718 5.93 -7.66 22.90
CA CYS A 718 5.91 -6.75 24.04
C CYS A 718 5.30 -7.39 25.29
N ARG A 719 4.34 -8.31 25.10
CA ARG A 719 3.73 -9.08 26.19
C ARG A 719 4.76 -9.91 26.96
N HIS A 720 5.79 -10.38 26.26
CA HIS A 720 6.91 -11.15 26.82
C HIS A 720 8.12 -10.29 27.18
N ASP A 721 8.36 -9.23 26.42
CA ASP A 721 9.51 -8.35 26.55
C ASP A 721 9.10 -6.89 26.37
N ALA A 722 8.56 -6.30 27.44
CA ALA A 722 8.16 -4.91 27.46
C ALA A 722 9.32 -3.92 27.25
N SER A 723 10.58 -4.36 27.39
CA SER A 723 11.74 -3.51 27.13
C SER A 723 11.94 -3.24 25.63
N TRP A 724 11.55 -4.20 24.78
CA TRP A 724 11.62 -4.08 23.32
C TRP A 724 10.71 -2.96 22.77
N CYS A 725 9.59 -2.67 23.45
CA CYS A 725 8.72 -1.53 23.14
C CYS A 725 8.98 -0.28 23.99
N SER A 726 10.10 -0.20 24.68
CA SER A 726 10.45 1.04 25.37
C SER A 726 10.68 2.18 24.37
N LYS A 727 10.67 3.42 24.87
CA LYS A 727 10.90 4.63 24.06
C LYS A 727 12.28 4.66 23.39
N ASP A 728 13.27 4.02 23.99
CA ASP A 728 14.64 3.94 23.46
C ASP A 728 14.83 2.73 22.52
N GLN A 729 13.78 1.91 22.35
CA GLN A 729 13.77 0.73 21.49
C GLN A 729 12.72 0.92 20.37
N TYR A 730 11.94 -0.09 20.00
CA TYR A 730 11.05 -0.04 18.83
C TYR A 730 9.63 0.48 19.13
N GLY A 731 9.33 0.83 20.38
CA GLY A 731 8.02 1.38 20.76
C GLY A 731 7.57 2.57 19.89
N PRO A 732 8.43 3.58 19.63
CA PRO A 732 8.09 4.70 18.75
C PRO A 732 7.76 4.30 17.31
N MET A 733 8.35 3.22 16.78
CA MET A 733 8.02 2.70 15.44
C MET A 733 6.65 2.01 15.42
N VAL A 734 6.32 1.24 16.46
CA VAL A 734 4.98 0.63 16.59
C VAL A 734 3.91 1.73 16.67
N GLU A 735 4.15 2.78 17.46
CA GLU A 735 3.26 3.93 17.55
C GLU A 735 3.20 4.73 16.23
N LEU A 736 4.29 4.82 15.47
CA LEU A 736 4.30 5.45 14.15
C LEU A 736 3.35 4.74 13.17
N LEU A 737 3.37 3.40 13.15
CA LEU A 737 2.43 2.60 12.36
C LEU A 737 0.98 2.86 12.78
N ILE A 738 0.69 2.85 14.09
CA ILE A 738 -0.65 3.15 14.62
C ILE A 738 -1.10 4.55 14.19
N ARG A 739 -0.21 5.54 14.26
CA ARG A 739 -0.52 6.93 13.92
C ARG A 739 -0.82 7.10 12.43
N ASP A 740 -0.18 6.33 11.54
CA ASP A 740 -0.49 6.41 10.10
C ASP A 740 -1.93 6.00 9.79
N TYR A 741 -2.42 4.88 10.33
CA TYR A 741 -3.77 4.40 10.01
C TYR A 741 -4.86 4.88 10.99
N ALA A 742 -4.48 5.29 12.22
CA ALA A 742 -5.35 5.68 13.32
C ALA A 742 -4.80 6.89 14.13
N GLY A 743 -4.35 7.93 13.42
CA GLY A 743 -3.79 9.17 13.99
C GLY A 743 -4.73 9.91 14.95
N ASP A 744 -4.15 10.60 15.93
CA ASP A 744 -4.90 11.40 16.91
C ASP A 744 -5.33 12.76 16.35
N LYS A 745 -6.25 13.45 17.04
CA LYS A 745 -6.63 14.82 16.66
C LYS A 745 -5.41 15.73 16.85
N GLY A 746 -5.01 16.45 15.80
CA GLY A 746 -3.87 17.36 15.83
C GLY A 746 -2.50 16.69 15.74
N ASP A 747 -2.42 15.41 15.32
CA ASP A 747 -1.15 14.79 14.97
C ASP A 747 -0.43 15.61 13.87
N SER A 748 0.87 15.82 14.03
CA SER A 748 1.66 16.65 13.12
C SER A 748 2.09 15.93 11.85
N LEU A 749 2.04 14.59 11.81
CA LEU A 749 2.51 13.77 10.69
C LEU A 749 1.37 13.12 9.92
N PHE A 750 0.24 12.82 10.57
CA PHE A 750 -0.81 11.99 9.97
C PHE A 750 -2.20 12.60 10.20
N PRO A 751 -3.16 12.38 9.28
CA PRO A 751 -4.53 12.83 9.48
C PRO A 751 -5.20 12.05 10.61
N HIS A 752 -6.16 12.70 11.28
CA HIS A 752 -6.95 12.05 12.32
C HIS A 752 -7.71 10.84 11.76
N LEU A 753 -7.49 9.67 12.37
CA LEU A 753 -8.14 8.41 12.03
C LEU A 753 -8.18 8.18 10.51
N ARG A 754 -7.02 8.05 9.85
CA ARG A 754 -6.94 7.95 8.38
C ARG A 754 -8.00 7.01 7.81
N HIS A 755 -8.01 5.73 8.19
CA HIS A 755 -8.95 4.75 7.63
C HIS A 755 -10.34 4.82 8.26
N PHE A 756 -10.43 4.98 9.58
CA PHE A 756 -11.70 4.98 10.27
C PHE A 756 -12.49 6.26 9.97
N ASP A 757 -13.76 6.13 9.62
CA ASP A 757 -14.65 7.26 9.33
C ASP A 757 -15.62 7.46 10.50
N PRO A 758 -15.41 8.46 11.36
CA PRO A 758 -16.25 8.66 12.54
C PRO A 758 -17.72 8.95 12.20
N ALA A 759 -18.02 9.47 11.00
CA ALA A 759 -19.38 9.73 10.58
C ALA A 759 -20.14 8.45 10.17
N ASN A 760 -19.41 7.42 9.74
CA ASN A 760 -19.95 6.12 9.35
C ASN A 760 -19.85 5.06 10.46
N GLY A 761 -18.86 5.19 11.35
CA GLY A 761 -18.59 4.23 12.42
C GLY A 761 -17.83 2.99 11.97
N PHE A 762 -17.15 3.03 10.82
CA PHE A 762 -16.30 1.95 10.32
C PHE A 762 -15.22 2.50 9.37
N SER A 763 -14.32 1.64 8.91
CA SER A 763 -13.15 2.03 8.11
C SER A 763 -13.39 1.98 6.61
N TRP A 764 -12.72 2.86 5.87
CA TRP A 764 -12.61 2.76 4.42
C TRP A 764 -11.22 2.23 4.03
N ALA A 765 -11.19 1.35 3.05
CA ALA A 765 -9.99 0.65 2.62
C ALA A 765 -9.20 1.42 1.56
N ASP A 766 -9.89 2.19 0.71
CA ASP A 766 -9.30 2.87 -0.44
C ASP A 766 -9.11 4.37 -0.23
N GLY A 767 -7.89 4.87 -0.37
CA GLY A 767 -7.56 6.28 -0.18
C GLY A 767 -8.05 7.15 -1.33
N LYS A 768 -8.15 6.60 -2.55
CA LYS A 768 -8.50 7.29 -3.78
C LYS A 768 -9.99 7.35 -4.03
N ALA A 769 -10.75 6.34 -3.57
CA ALA A 769 -12.21 6.30 -3.64
C ALA A 769 -12.77 6.65 -5.04
N ASP A 770 -12.09 6.23 -6.11
CA ASP A 770 -12.35 6.62 -7.50
C ASP A 770 -13.30 5.68 -8.26
N ALA A 771 -14.24 5.08 -7.54
CA ALA A 771 -15.27 4.23 -8.13
C ALA A 771 -16.63 4.95 -8.20
N LEU A 772 -17.50 4.49 -9.10
CA LEU A 772 -18.88 4.97 -9.20
C LEU A 772 -19.62 4.84 -7.86
N GLN A 773 -19.38 3.75 -7.14
CA GLN A 773 -20.01 3.48 -5.85
C GLN A 773 -19.37 4.22 -4.66
N GLY A 774 -18.33 5.02 -4.90
CA GLY A 774 -17.55 5.72 -3.88
C GLY A 774 -16.46 4.84 -3.26
N ASN A 775 -16.20 5.02 -1.97
CA ASN A 775 -15.23 4.23 -1.22
C ASN A 775 -15.77 2.83 -0.87
N ASN A 776 -14.92 1.91 -0.43
CA ASN A 776 -15.28 0.54 -0.06
C ASN A 776 -14.52 -0.01 1.15
N ASN A 777 -15.06 -1.07 1.76
CA ASN A 777 -14.36 -1.94 2.69
C ASN A 777 -14.83 -3.39 2.48
N GLU A 778 -13.89 -4.32 2.40
CA GLU A 778 -14.15 -5.75 2.35
C GLU A 778 -14.02 -6.35 3.76
N SER A 779 -12.79 -6.53 4.27
CA SER A 779 -12.55 -7.26 5.52
C SER A 779 -12.71 -6.41 6.78
N THR A 780 -13.89 -6.49 7.41
CA THR A 780 -14.10 -5.85 8.73
C THR A 780 -13.29 -6.52 9.84
N SER A 781 -12.97 -7.81 9.69
CA SER A 781 -12.17 -8.56 10.65
C SER A 781 -10.71 -8.16 10.67
N GLU A 782 -10.12 -7.80 9.53
CA GLU A 782 -8.76 -7.23 9.51
C GLU A 782 -8.71 -5.84 10.15
N ALA A 783 -9.73 -5.00 9.96
CA ALA A 783 -9.85 -3.75 10.71
C ALA A 783 -9.99 -4.00 12.22
N ALA A 784 -10.81 -4.99 12.63
CA ALA A 784 -10.95 -5.36 14.03
C ALA A 784 -9.65 -5.91 14.63
N ASN A 785 -8.87 -6.68 13.86
CA ASN A 785 -7.53 -7.13 14.23
C ASN A 785 -6.59 -5.94 14.49
N ALA A 786 -6.57 -4.95 13.59
CA ALA A 786 -5.76 -3.75 13.76
C ALA A 786 -6.12 -2.99 15.04
N TYR A 787 -7.41 -2.73 15.27
CA TYR A 787 -7.87 -1.97 16.44
C TYR A 787 -7.74 -2.75 17.74
N GLY A 788 -7.97 -4.08 17.72
CA GLY A 788 -7.69 -4.95 18.84
C GLY A 788 -6.20 -4.98 19.21
N ALA A 789 -5.31 -4.92 18.22
CA ALA A 789 -3.88 -4.85 18.46
C ALA A 789 -3.45 -3.54 19.13
N ILE A 790 -4.10 -2.40 18.82
CA ILE A 790 -3.92 -1.14 19.56
C ILE A 790 -4.29 -1.32 21.04
N ILE A 791 -5.39 -2.00 21.34
CA ILE A 791 -5.82 -2.27 22.72
C ILE A 791 -4.76 -3.08 23.45
N LEU A 792 -4.30 -4.20 22.87
CA LEU A 792 -3.26 -5.04 23.48
C LEU A 792 -1.98 -4.25 23.74
N TYR A 793 -1.49 -3.52 22.73
CA TYR A 793 -0.28 -2.70 22.86
C TYR A 793 -0.44 -1.61 23.93
N GLY A 794 -1.58 -0.93 23.96
CA GLY A 794 -1.90 0.08 24.98
C GLY A 794 -1.94 -0.49 26.40
N LEU A 795 -2.50 -1.69 26.59
CA LEU A 795 -2.52 -2.37 27.88
C LEU A 795 -1.11 -2.74 28.36
N ILE A 796 -0.26 -3.26 27.46
CA ILE A 796 1.12 -3.66 27.77
C ILE A 796 1.99 -2.44 28.12
N THR A 797 1.82 -1.34 27.39
CA THR A 797 2.61 -0.10 27.57
C THR A 797 2.04 0.84 28.63
N GLY A 798 0.86 0.56 29.18
CA GLY A 798 0.17 1.43 30.13
C GLY A 798 -0.34 2.73 29.51
N ASN A 799 -0.66 2.72 28.22
CA ASN A 799 -1.17 3.88 27.48
C ASN A 799 -2.71 3.84 27.37
N ASP A 800 -3.38 4.44 28.34
CA ASP A 800 -4.84 4.45 28.41
C ASP A 800 -5.52 5.13 27.22
N ALA A 801 -4.88 6.12 26.59
CA ALA A 801 -5.41 6.79 25.41
C ALA A 801 -5.47 5.83 24.21
N LEU A 802 -4.44 4.99 24.03
CA LEU A 802 -4.46 3.94 23.00
C LEU A 802 -5.52 2.88 23.31
N VAL A 803 -5.66 2.48 24.58
CA VAL A 803 -6.69 1.52 24.99
C VAL A 803 -8.09 2.05 24.67
N ASP A 804 -8.42 3.29 25.07
CA ASP A 804 -9.74 3.86 24.83
C ASP A 804 -10.01 4.10 23.34
N LYS A 805 -9.00 4.55 22.57
CA LYS A 805 -9.07 4.67 21.11
C LYS A 805 -9.34 3.31 20.47
N GLY A 806 -8.56 2.29 20.82
CA GLY A 806 -8.74 0.93 20.31
C GLY A 806 -10.13 0.36 20.64
N ILE A 807 -10.63 0.57 21.87
CA ILE A 807 -11.98 0.16 22.30
C ILE A 807 -13.06 0.86 21.46
N TYR A 808 -12.94 2.18 21.24
CA TYR A 808 -13.87 2.93 20.41
C TYR A 808 -13.92 2.37 18.99
N LEU A 809 -12.76 2.27 18.34
CA LEU A 809 -12.66 1.83 16.95
C LEU A 809 -13.15 0.39 16.79
N HIS A 810 -12.79 -0.51 17.72
CA HIS A 810 -13.21 -1.91 17.70
C HIS A 810 -14.72 -2.08 17.93
N ALA A 811 -15.29 -1.39 18.93
CA ALA A 811 -16.73 -1.46 19.21
C ALA A 811 -17.57 -0.91 18.05
N SER A 812 -17.09 0.16 17.39
CA SER A 812 -17.74 0.72 16.21
C SER A 812 -17.67 -0.25 15.03
N THR A 813 -16.50 -0.81 14.70
CA THR A 813 -16.38 -1.86 13.68
C THR A 813 -17.30 -3.05 13.95
N SER A 814 -17.33 -3.54 15.19
CA SER A 814 -18.21 -4.65 15.61
C SER A 814 -19.69 -4.34 15.40
N THR A 815 -20.14 -3.15 15.81
CA THR A 815 -21.54 -2.75 15.65
C THR A 815 -21.88 -2.56 14.17
N ALA A 816 -20.96 -1.98 13.38
CA ALA A 816 -21.13 -1.73 11.96
C ALA A 816 -21.19 -3.04 11.15
N TYR A 817 -20.38 -4.03 11.51
CA TYR A 817 -20.43 -5.37 10.93
C TYR A 817 -21.84 -5.97 11.05
N TRP A 818 -22.41 -5.96 12.25
CA TRP A 818 -23.75 -6.53 12.45
C TRP A 818 -24.88 -5.72 11.83
N GLN A 819 -24.73 -4.40 11.77
CA GLN A 819 -25.73 -3.53 11.15
C GLN A 819 -25.65 -3.57 9.63
N TYR A 820 -24.49 -3.27 9.05
CA TYR A 820 -24.36 -2.95 7.63
C TYR A 820 -23.87 -4.12 6.77
N TRP A 821 -23.08 -5.05 7.30
CA TRP A 821 -22.66 -6.25 6.56
C TRP A 821 -23.64 -7.41 6.69
N ASN A 822 -24.36 -7.50 7.81
CA ASN A 822 -25.13 -8.71 8.15
C ASN A 822 -26.61 -8.46 8.41
N ASP A 823 -27.04 -7.20 8.47
CA ASP A 823 -28.42 -6.79 8.73
C ASP A 823 -29.12 -7.61 9.83
N ILE A 824 -28.48 -7.68 11.01
CA ILE A 824 -28.95 -8.56 12.09
C ILE A 824 -30.40 -8.28 12.52
N ASP A 825 -30.82 -7.02 12.47
CA ASP A 825 -32.18 -6.63 12.81
C ASP A 825 -33.19 -7.09 11.76
N GLY A 826 -32.79 -7.08 10.48
CA GLY A 826 -33.55 -7.64 9.36
C GLY A 826 -33.66 -9.16 9.46
N TYR A 827 -32.56 -9.85 9.77
CA TYR A 827 -32.56 -11.29 10.03
C TYR A 827 -33.54 -11.68 11.16
N ASN A 828 -33.56 -10.91 12.25
CA ASN A 828 -34.46 -11.12 13.38
C ASN A 828 -35.91 -10.64 13.14
N ASN A 829 -36.23 -10.13 11.94
CA ASN A 829 -37.54 -9.58 11.58
C ASN A 829 -38.05 -8.51 12.57
N SER A 830 -37.16 -7.63 13.03
CA SER A 830 -37.48 -6.65 14.09
C SER A 830 -38.53 -5.61 13.66
N SER A 831 -38.32 -4.99 12.49
CA SER A 831 -39.29 -4.12 11.80
C SER A 831 -38.80 -3.83 10.38
N GLU A 832 -39.67 -3.33 9.51
CA GLU A 832 -39.29 -2.92 8.14
C GLU A 832 -38.25 -1.79 8.13
N ASP A 833 -38.40 -0.80 9.01
CA ASP A 833 -37.44 0.31 9.12
C ASP A 833 -36.10 -0.12 9.71
N SER A 834 -36.09 -1.16 10.55
CA SER A 834 -34.88 -1.71 11.15
C SER A 834 -34.08 -2.59 10.18
N ALA A 835 -34.69 -3.09 9.11
CA ALA A 835 -34.00 -3.87 8.08
C ALA A 835 -33.15 -2.95 7.19
N ASN A 836 -31.83 -3.16 7.28
CA ASN A 836 -30.83 -2.36 6.59
C ASN A 836 -30.72 -2.77 5.11
N PHE A 837 -30.84 -4.06 4.80
CA PHE A 837 -30.84 -4.53 3.43
C PHE A 837 -32.11 -4.11 2.69
N PRO A 838 -32.00 -3.78 1.39
CA PRO A 838 -33.16 -3.37 0.60
C PRO A 838 -34.07 -4.57 0.31
N PRO A 839 -35.39 -4.34 0.16
CA PRO A 839 -36.31 -5.38 -0.29
C PRO A 839 -35.84 -6.04 -1.60
N GLY A 840 -35.92 -7.37 -1.65
CA GLY A 840 -35.53 -8.16 -2.82
C GLY A 840 -34.08 -8.66 -2.82
N TYR A 841 -33.23 -8.21 -1.90
CA TYR A 841 -31.92 -8.81 -1.68
C TYR A 841 -32.08 -10.13 -0.93
N SER A 842 -31.46 -11.21 -1.43
CA SER A 842 -31.73 -12.58 -0.99
C SER A 842 -30.62 -13.22 -0.16
N LYS A 843 -29.52 -12.51 0.06
CA LYS A 843 -28.42 -12.99 0.92
C LYS A 843 -28.59 -12.42 2.32
N ILE A 844 -28.12 -13.18 3.30
CA ILE A 844 -28.13 -12.75 4.71
C ILE A 844 -26.97 -11.82 5.05
N THR A 845 -25.99 -11.69 4.16
CA THR A 845 -24.76 -10.91 4.36
C THR A 845 -24.33 -10.28 3.05
N THR A 846 -23.52 -9.23 3.14
CA THR A 846 -22.69 -8.67 2.07
C THR A 846 -21.22 -8.79 2.48
N SER A 847 -20.30 -8.77 1.53
CA SER A 847 -18.87 -8.92 1.82
C SER A 847 -18.09 -7.65 1.57
N ILE A 848 -18.45 -6.87 0.55
CA ILE A 848 -17.87 -5.55 0.28
C ILE A 848 -18.95 -4.50 0.48
N LEU A 849 -18.80 -3.64 1.49
CA LEU A 849 -19.65 -2.47 1.63
C LEU A 849 -19.05 -1.33 0.81
N TRP A 850 -19.90 -0.65 0.04
CA TRP A 850 -19.56 0.55 -0.71
C TRP A 850 -20.27 1.77 -0.14
N ALA A 851 -19.75 2.95 -0.45
CA ALA A 851 -20.37 4.20 0.00
C ALA A 851 -21.82 4.36 -0.48
N SER A 852 -22.14 3.90 -1.69
CA SER A 852 -23.50 3.86 -2.25
C SER A 852 -24.02 2.45 -2.57
N GLY A 853 -23.68 1.45 -1.76
CA GLY A 853 -24.26 0.10 -1.87
C GLY A 853 -23.43 -0.98 -1.21
N ALA A 854 -23.57 -2.21 -1.68
CA ALA A 854 -22.78 -3.34 -1.26
C ALA A 854 -22.72 -4.40 -2.36
N ASP A 855 -21.74 -5.30 -2.25
CA ASP A 855 -21.60 -6.46 -3.12
C ASP A 855 -21.49 -7.74 -2.27
N PHE A 856 -22.06 -8.83 -2.79
CA PHE A 856 -21.74 -10.19 -2.36
C PHE A 856 -20.72 -10.79 -3.34
N SER A 857 -19.46 -10.44 -3.13
CA SER A 857 -18.29 -10.79 -3.97
C SER A 857 -16.99 -10.63 -3.17
N THR A 858 -15.86 -11.08 -3.70
CA THR A 858 -14.56 -10.58 -3.22
C THR A 858 -13.77 -9.95 -4.36
N TRP A 859 -12.65 -9.30 -4.04
CA TRP A 859 -11.69 -8.80 -5.02
C TRP A 859 -10.98 -9.90 -5.82
N PHE A 860 -10.96 -11.14 -5.35
CA PHE A 860 -10.11 -12.20 -5.90
C PHE A 860 -10.83 -13.53 -6.22
N SER A 861 -12.00 -13.79 -5.64
CA SER A 861 -12.70 -15.07 -5.79
C SER A 861 -14.23 -14.99 -5.67
N PRO A 862 -14.98 -15.70 -6.54
CA PRO A 862 -16.43 -15.80 -6.41
C PRO A 862 -16.89 -16.93 -5.45
N ALA A 863 -15.98 -17.73 -4.91
CA ALA A 863 -16.35 -18.86 -4.03
C ALA A 863 -16.99 -18.36 -2.74
N TYR A 864 -18.10 -18.99 -2.32
CA TYR A 864 -18.84 -18.55 -1.12
C TYR A 864 -17.99 -18.72 0.14
N ALA A 865 -17.11 -19.72 0.14
CA ALA A 865 -16.10 -19.93 1.17
C ALA A 865 -15.18 -18.70 1.35
N HIS A 866 -14.87 -17.97 0.28
CA HIS A 866 -14.07 -16.74 0.34
C HIS A 866 -14.92 -15.50 0.64
N ILE A 867 -16.06 -15.36 -0.04
CA ILE A 867 -16.99 -14.22 0.14
C ILE A 867 -17.39 -14.06 1.62
N LEU A 868 -17.66 -15.16 2.31
CA LEU A 868 -18.00 -15.14 3.73
C LEU A 868 -16.75 -15.30 4.62
N GLY A 869 -15.80 -16.15 4.23
CA GLY A 869 -14.60 -16.41 5.03
C GLY A 869 -13.73 -15.17 5.25
N ILE A 870 -13.76 -14.19 4.35
CA ILE A 870 -12.96 -12.95 4.46
C ILE A 870 -13.33 -12.09 5.67
N GLN A 871 -14.54 -12.27 6.22
CA GLN A 871 -14.98 -11.63 7.47
C GLN A 871 -14.54 -12.39 8.72
N GLY A 872 -13.95 -13.58 8.58
CA GLY A 872 -13.52 -14.44 9.68
C GLY A 872 -12.00 -14.54 9.84
N LEU A 873 -11.23 -13.83 9.01
CA LEU A 873 -9.78 -13.84 9.03
C LEU A 873 -9.21 -12.47 9.46
N PRO A 874 -8.06 -12.43 10.15
CA PRO A 874 -7.35 -13.57 10.73
C PRO A 874 -8.15 -14.20 11.89
N SER A 875 -8.13 -15.53 12.03
CA SER A 875 -8.70 -16.19 13.20
C SER A 875 -7.83 -15.91 14.43
N ASN A 876 -8.29 -15.03 15.32
CA ASN A 876 -7.62 -14.74 16.59
C ASN A 876 -8.59 -14.15 17.63
N GLY A 877 -8.09 -13.92 18.85
CA GLY A 877 -8.87 -13.37 19.96
C GLY A 877 -9.33 -11.92 19.82
N LEU A 878 -8.98 -11.24 18.71
CA LEU A 878 -9.37 -9.86 18.43
C LEU A 878 -10.65 -9.76 17.62
N ILE A 879 -11.11 -10.86 16.99
CA ILE A 879 -12.24 -10.82 16.05
C ILE A 879 -13.52 -11.50 16.57
N PHE A 880 -13.64 -11.81 17.87
CA PHE A 880 -14.82 -12.51 18.42
C PHE A 880 -16.16 -11.83 18.16
N HIS A 881 -16.16 -10.55 17.80
CA HIS A 881 -17.37 -9.87 17.37
C HIS A 881 -18.09 -10.54 16.20
N VAL A 882 -17.41 -11.35 15.37
CA VAL A 882 -18.03 -11.98 14.20
C VAL A 882 -19.04 -13.07 14.55
N SER A 883 -19.03 -13.56 15.80
CA SER A 883 -19.86 -14.70 16.24
C SER A 883 -20.86 -14.38 17.36
N LEU A 884 -21.21 -13.11 17.58
CA LEU A 884 -22.12 -12.70 18.67
C LEU A 884 -23.56 -13.25 18.57
N TYR A 885 -23.99 -13.66 17.38
CA TYR A 885 -25.35 -14.17 17.14
C TYR A 885 -25.30 -15.61 16.62
N PRO A 886 -25.39 -16.62 17.50
CA PRO A 886 -25.14 -18.02 17.11
C PRO A 886 -26.16 -18.57 16.11
N ASP A 887 -27.42 -18.15 16.18
CA ASP A 887 -28.45 -18.58 15.21
C ASP A 887 -28.14 -18.05 13.80
N TYR A 888 -27.78 -16.75 13.69
CA TYR A 888 -27.31 -16.16 12.44
C TYR A 888 -26.07 -16.90 11.92
N MET A 889 -25.11 -17.20 12.79
CA MET A 889 -23.87 -17.87 12.39
C MET A 889 -24.10 -19.27 11.83
N ARG A 890 -25.11 -20.01 12.30
CA ARG A 890 -25.45 -21.32 11.70
C ARG A 890 -25.86 -21.17 10.24
N ASP A 891 -26.68 -20.17 9.92
CA ASP A 891 -27.11 -19.89 8.54
C ASP A 891 -25.95 -19.33 7.70
N TYR A 892 -25.10 -18.49 8.31
CA TYR A 892 -23.88 -17.96 7.71
C TYR A 892 -22.91 -19.08 7.30
N ILE A 893 -22.64 -20.01 8.21
CA ILE A 893 -21.78 -21.18 7.96
C ILE A 893 -22.43 -22.09 6.91
N SER A 894 -23.73 -22.34 6.99
CA SER A 894 -24.44 -23.13 5.98
C SER A 894 -24.35 -22.50 4.59
N LEU A 895 -24.40 -21.17 4.48
CA LEU A 895 -24.26 -20.46 3.20
C LEU A 895 -22.82 -20.55 2.67
N GLY A 896 -21.83 -20.27 3.52
CA GLY A 896 -20.42 -20.30 3.14
C GLY A 896 -19.92 -21.69 2.73
N LEU A 897 -20.47 -22.73 3.35
CA LEU A 897 -20.15 -24.13 3.04
C LEU A 897 -21.09 -24.77 2.01
N SER A 898 -22.00 -24.00 1.40
CA SER A 898 -22.98 -24.54 0.44
C SER A 898 -22.35 -25.12 -0.84
N GLU A 899 -21.12 -24.71 -1.17
CA GLU A 899 -20.33 -25.22 -2.30
C GLU A 899 -19.41 -26.40 -1.91
N SER A 900 -19.38 -26.78 -0.63
CA SER A 900 -18.68 -27.98 -0.14
C SER A 900 -19.42 -29.25 -0.56
N THR A 901 -18.66 -30.29 -0.93
CA THR A 901 -19.20 -31.59 -1.37
C THR A 901 -19.99 -32.34 -0.28
N ASN A 902 -19.80 -32.01 0.99
CA ASN A 902 -20.47 -32.64 2.12
C ASN A 902 -21.15 -31.63 3.07
N GLY A 903 -21.19 -30.34 2.69
CA GLY A 903 -21.72 -29.26 3.53
C GLY A 903 -20.87 -28.95 4.77
N LYS A 904 -19.60 -29.36 4.79
CA LYS A 904 -18.66 -29.18 5.91
C LYS A 904 -17.30 -28.68 5.40
N PRO A 905 -16.42 -28.13 6.26
CA PRO A 905 -15.12 -27.64 5.81
C PRO A 905 -14.24 -28.72 5.16
N SER A 906 -14.29 -29.97 5.63
CA SER A 906 -13.54 -31.10 5.03
C SER A 906 -13.85 -31.36 3.55
N GLY A 907 -15.06 -31.02 3.09
CA GLY A 907 -15.49 -31.18 1.70
C GLY A 907 -15.19 -30.00 0.79
N LEU A 908 -14.59 -28.93 1.31
CA LEU A 908 -14.18 -27.78 0.51
C LEU A 908 -12.97 -28.13 -0.38
N PRO A 909 -12.87 -27.56 -1.59
CA PRO A 909 -11.67 -27.60 -2.40
C PRO A 909 -10.40 -27.13 -1.65
N VAL A 910 -9.24 -27.48 -2.20
CA VAL A 910 -7.96 -26.88 -1.75
C VAL A 910 -8.04 -25.36 -2.00
N ASP A 911 -7.35 -24.58 -1.15
CA ASP A 911 -7.34 -23.12 -1.17
C ASP A 911 -8.71 -22.47 -0.92
N GLN A 912 -9.62 -23.13 -0.21
CA GLN A 912 -10.87 -22.55 0.29
C GLN A 912 -10.97 -22.56 1.84
N TRP A 913 -9.81 -22.49 2.50
CA TRP A 913 -9.66 -22.17 3.93
C TRP A 913 -10.45 -23.08 4.90
N ARG A 914 -10.19 -24.39 4.82
CA ARG A 914 -10.85 -25.40 5.67
C ARG A 914 -10.69 -25.10 7.17
N ASP A 915 -9.50 -24.67 7.56
CA ASP A 915 -9.13 -24.19 8.89
C ASP A 915 -9.95 -23.00 9.36
N LEU A 916 -10.02 -21.93 8.57
CA LEU A 916 -10.83 -20.76 8.93
C LEU A 916 -12.30 -21.14 9.12
N TRP A 917 -12.82 -22.02 8.27
CA TRP A 917 -14.20 -22.50 8.42
C TRP A 917 -14.40 -23.41 9.63
N TRP A 918 -13.43 -24.25 10.01
CA TRP A 918 -13.47 -24.97 11.29
C TRP A 918 -13.44 -24.01 12.48
N ASN A 919 -12.61 -22.96 12.42
CA ASN A 919 -12.51 -21.96 13.49
C ASN A 919 -13.82 -21.16 13.66
N LEU A 920 -14.41 -20.69 12.56
CA LEU A 920 -15.72 -20.03 12.55
C LEU A 920 -16.83 -20.96 13.05
N TRP A 921 -16.82 -22.22 12.62
CA TRP A 921 -17.81 -23.19 13.05
C TRP A 921 -17.68 -23.49 14.54
N ALA A 922 -16.47 -23.58 15.07
CA ALA A 922 -16.23 -23.90 16.47
C ALA A 922 -16.79 -22.86 17.45
N MET A 923 -16.87 -21.58 17.05
CA MET A 923 -17.50 -20.52 17.86
C MET A 923 -19.02 -20.70 18.05
N SER A 924 -19.65 -21.59 17.28
CA SER A 924 -21.09 -21.91 17.38
C SER A 924 -21.37 -23.38 17.72
N ASP A 925 -20.55 -24.31 17.21
CA ASP A 925 -20.61 -25.75 17.45
C ASP A 925 -19.21 -26.41 17.31
N ALA A 926 -18.40 -26.29 18.36
CA ALA A 926 -17.07 -26.88 18.44
C ALA A 926 -17.03 -28.39 18.25
N ASN A 927 -18.03 -29.12 18.77
CA ASN A 927 -18.06 -30.58 18.66
C ASN A 927 -18.20 -31.02 17.20
N ALA A 928 -19.05 -30.33 16.42
CA ALA A 928 -19.20 -30.61 15.00
C ALA A 928 -17.93 -30.25 14.21
N ALA A 929 -17.29 -29.12 14.53
CA ALA A 929 -16.03 -28.71 13.92
C ALA A 929 -14.90 -29.73 14.19
N ILE A 930 -14.74 -30.19 15.44
CA ILE A 930 -13.76 -31.21 15.83
C ILE A 930 -14.04 -32.54 15.11
N ALA A 931 -15.30 -32.97 15.06
CA ALA A 931 -15.68 -34.21 14.40
C ALA A 931 -15.37 -34.18 12.89
N ASP A 932 -15.54 -33.02 12.24
CA ASP A 932 -15.19 -32.85 10.83
C ASP A 932 -13.68 -32.73 10.61
N TYR A 933 -12.97 -31.96 11.43
CA TYR A 933 -11.51 -31.86 11.44
C TYR A 933 -10.85 -33.24 11.54
N ALA A 934 -11.36 -34.11 12.43
CA ALA A 934 -10.84 -35.46 12.65
C ALA A 934 -10.91 -36.37 11.41
N THR A 935 -11.72 -36.02 10.38
CA THR A 935 -11.77 -36.77 9.12
C THR A 935 -10.56 -36.54 8.22
N LEU A 936 -9.86 -35.41 8.39
CA LEU A 936 -8.66 -35.05 7.66
C LEU A 936 -7.40 -35.01 8.56
N GLY A 937 -7.57 -34.70 9.84
CA GLY A 937 -6.45 -34.41 10.73
C GLY A 937 -5.61 -33.25 10.20
N SER A 938 -4.28 -33.35 10.28
CA SER A 938 -3.35 -32.36 9.74
C SER A 938 -3.16 -32.40 8.22
N ASN A 939 -3.94 -33.24 7.50
CA ASN A 939 -3.84 -33.41 6.04
C ASN A 939 -4.71 -32.38 5.27
N TYR A 940 -4.36 -31.11 5.40
CA TYR A 940 -4.91 -30.00 4.62
C TYR A 940 -3.87 -28.89 4.45
N ALA A 941 -4.06 -28.04 3.45
CA ALA A 941 -3.30 -26.81 3.30
C ALA A 941 -3.92 -25.73 4.19
N ALA A 942 -3.12 -25.18 5.11
CA ALA A 942 -3.56 -24.08 5.95
C ALA A 942 -3.67 -22.78 5.14
N GLU A 943 -4.60 -21.91 5.49
CA GLU A 943 -4.63 -20.53 5.01
C GLU A 943 -3.32 -19.82 5.39
N ALA A 944 -2.87 -18.86 4.56
CA ALA A 944 -1.53 -18.30 4.68
C ALA A 944 -1.24 -17.60 6.03
N GLY A 945 -2.27 -17.04 6.68
CA GLY A 945 -2.21 -16.46 8.02
C GLY A 945 -2.53 -17.44 9.14
N GLU A 946 -2.72 -18.74 8.84
CA GLU A 946 -3.06 -19.78 9.81
C GLU A 946 -1.99 -20.85 9.98
N SER A 947 -2.01 -21.52 11.14
CA SER A 947 -1.19 -22.70 11.45
C SER A 947 -2.06 -23.85 11.92
N LYS A 948 -1.66 -25.08 11.58
CA LYS A 948 -2.38 -26.29 12.02
C LYS A 948 -2.48 -26.41 13.54
N ALA A 949 -1.44 -25.96 14.24
CA ALA A 949 -1.42 -25.91 15.71
C ALA A 949 -2.48 -24.95 16.25
N HIS A 950 -2.61 -23.75 15.66
CA HIS A 950 -3.63 -22.80 16.05
C HIS A 950 -5.04 -23.31 15.77
N THR A 951 -5.32 -23.84 14.58
CA THR A 951 -6.63 -24.44 14.27
C THR A 951 -6.98 -25.56 15.25
N TYR A 952 -6.05 -26.49 15.54
CA TYR A 952 -6.27 -27.58 16.49
C TYR A 952 -6.52 -27.05 17.91
N HIS A 953 -5.72 -26.09 18.38
CA HIS A 953 -5.90 -25.46 19.69
C HIS A 953 -7.25 -24.73 19.79
N TRP A 954 -7.61 -23.96 18.76
CA TRP A 954 -8.82 -23.15 18.71
C TRP A 954 -10.08 -23.98 18.84
N ILE A 955 -10.27 -24.97 17.95
CA ILE A 955 -11.50 -25.77 17.92
C ILE A 955 -11.70 -26.55 19.22
N ASN A 956 -10.62 -27.08 19.80
CA ASN A 956 -10.67 -27.84 21.05
C ASN A 956 -10.93 -26.93 22.26
N THR A 957 -10.33 -25.74 22.30
CA THR A 957 -10.57 -24.78 23.38
C THR A 957 -12.03 -24.30 23.38
N PHE A 958 -12.60 -24.03 22.21
CA PHE A 958 -14.02 -23.69 22.09
C PHE A 958 -14.97 -24.80 22.55
N ALA A 959 -14.57 -26.07 22.50
CA ALA A 959 -15.39 -27.17 23.04
C ALA A 959 -15.59 -27.07 24.56
N ALA A 960 -14.69 -26.41 25.29
CA ALA A 960 -14.87 -26.10 26.71
C ALA A 960 -15.52 -24.75 26.97
N LEU A 961 -15.26 -23.74 26.14
CA LEU A 961 -15.79 -22.39 26.32
C LEU A 961 -17.25 -22.25 25.89
N GLY A 962 -17.69 -23.03 24.89
CA GLY A 962 -19.02 -22.92 24.32
C GLY A 962 -19.13 -21.78 23.31
N GLN A 963 -20.18 -20.97 23.42
CA GLN A 963 -20.46 -19.85 22.52
C GLN A 963 -20.04 -18.53 23.18
N ILE A 964 -19.62 -17.55 22.37
CA ILE A 964 -19.27 -16.18 22.81
C ILE A 964 -20.49 -15.43 23.35
#